data_AF-A0A8H5TCB2-F1
#
_entry.id   AF-A0A8H5TCB2-F1
#
_cell.length_a   1.000
_cell.length_b   1.000
_cell.length_c   1.000
_cell.angle_alpha   90.00
_cell.angle_beta   90.00
_cell.angle_gamma   90.00
#
_symmetry.space_group_name_H-M   'P 1'
#
loop_
_entity.id
_entity.type
_entity.pdbx_description
1 polymer ?
#
loop_
_entity_poly.entity_id
_entity_poly.type
_entity_poly.pdbx_seq_one_letter_code
_entity_poly.pdbx_strand_id
1 'polypeptide(L)'
;MKETINHPFYEAEPTVREALRECVPTREGTIEFLKSLFPCANWLPRYNWRWLVGDGIAGFTVGLVVIPQAMAYALLATLPPDFGLYTSFAGAATYWLFGTSKDIVIGTTAVGSLLVGEVISHVHEAHPNTYSSVEIAKTLSFMTGLILFIMGFLRLGWLVEIVPYIPVSAFITAASIIIMCTQLPVLLGIPGVNTREEPYKVLISTFRKVGDTKLDAAIGITCLLLLELAKFVFSTLEARQPARKRLWSILSSLRLTFAMLLYTLVSFLVNRNLSADESKFRIVGHINQGFVHVGTPSFNNGLISAILPQSPIILIILIVEHIAIAKSFGKKLGYEVAPSQEIMAQGTANILGPFLGGYSCTGSFGASAVLSKAGVKTPLAGLFSAFMLLLALYALTGVFYFIPRAALAGLIIHAVFSLVATPSTVLKYWYLSPLECLIWVAGVAMAIFTGLETAIYVTTGLSFLLLLVRIARTKGQFLGRVPVQQIDQSRKGLEETAFEKRTAMREMFLDLDRNDASNRDIVVETPHGGVLIYHFPEGLNYLNQAQHLKTLTDYVYTRTQRSTEQPSKDTSETLWCDKPVTYKQDDGVPILRAIVIDCSTIHNIDITSVQGLVDVRNALDRWASPSTIEWHFGGLRNRWARRALTAAGFGRSAADDFRTVGSWAPVLPLASEESESDDRNERICADDENTTGTRNGDVRSPDLQTSQVETGDRMSLAVTPRNSGTGSQQTHHVQSTVMTSLLSGAVFGTGLTLSGVASPQVIKNQFNLSDFHMVATFLTASATSAVIFAAYNSRNANKNIPARSASSQGWLGTYDGNIIGGAMIGLGISLTGACPGTVLVQATAGVQNSRALACSCLLAGVIWVKLKPLITGSQPPSRADKESIMAITGWSTTKVVIIYEAAMISVLSAILAYAPRSVTLLNPVVGGLLIGVGQLSSVILTKKPVGVSGAYGEFGNVFWSILAGRIPKTIPDSILFAGGLMAGSWMAMFNVPTIREAMLGSESPSLLTAVVGGLFLSFGARIAGGCTSGHGISGMANMGLSSVITVVSMFGTGIAVGLVLPWLQ
;
A
#
# COMPACT_ATOMS: atom_id res chain seq x y z
N MET A 1 -30.66 24.36 8.50
CA MET A 1 -29.57 25.35 8.69
C MET A 1 -29.93 26.47 9.68
N LYS A 2 -31.18 26.98 9.74
CA LYS A 2 -31.58 27.96 10.77
C LYS A 2 -31.77 27.35 12.19
N GLU A 3 -32.11 26.07 12.29
CA GLU A 3 -32.28 25.36 13.58
C GLU A 3 -30.97 25.07 14.33
N THR A 4 -29.83 25.09 13.64
CA THR A 4 -28.51 24.80 14.23
C THR A 4 -27.79 26.03 14.80
N ILE A 5 -28.35 27.23 14.65
CA ILE A 5 -27.68 28.49 15.04
C ILE A 5 -27.70 28.71 16.56
N ASN A 6 -28.64 28.09 17.29
CA ASN A 6 -28.84 28.31 18.72
C ASN A 6 -28.42 27.14 19.62
N HIS A 7 -27.87 26.05 19.07
CA HIS A 7 -27.32 24.96 19.86
C HIS A 7 -25.80 25.11 19.99
N PRO A 8 -25.23 25.12 21.20
CA PRO A 8 -23.78 25.03 21.36
C PRO A 8 -23.28 23.75 20.69
N PHE A 9 -22.44 23.90 19.66
CA PHE A 9 -21.79 22.77 19.01
C PHE A 9 -20.69 22.25 19.94
N TYR A 10 -20.97 21.14 20.60
CA TYR A 10 -19.96 20.42 21.38
C TYR A 10 -19.18 19.50 20.43
N GLU A 11 -17.95 19.89 20.13
CA GLU A 11 -17.04 19.07 19.35
C GLU A 11 -16.56 17.87 20.17
N ALA A 12 -17.00 16.66 19.83
CA ALA A 12 -16.59 15.43 20.50
C ALA A 12 -15.12 15.08 20.22
N GLU A 13 -14.46 14.42 21.18
CA GLU A 13 -13.08 13.95 21.00
C GLU A 13 -12.99 12.90 19.89
N PRO A 14 -11.97 12.96 19.01
CA PRO A 14 -11.83 12.02 17.92
C PRO A 14 -11.53 10.61 18.44
N THR A 15 -12.29 9.61 18.02
CA THR A 15 -12.08 8.20 18.41
C THR A 15 -11.39 7.39 17.30
N VAL A 16 -10.60 6.36 17.67
CA VAL A 16 -9.98 5.44 16.69
C VAL A 16 -11.05 4.72 15.87
N ARG A 17 -12.20 4.42 16.50
CA ARG A 17 -13.35 3.81 15.84
C ARG A 17 -13.91 4.71 14.74
N GLU A 18 -14.03 6.02 14.97
CA GLU A 18 -14.44 6.98 13.94
C GLU A 18 -13.43 7.02 12.79
N ALA A 19 -12.13 7.14 13.08
CA ALA A 19 -11.10 7.15 12.03
C ALA A 19 -11.12 5.87 11.18
N LEU A 20 -11.26 4.70 11.80
CA LEU A 20 -11.39 3.44 11.06
C LEU A 20 -12.70 3.39 10.26
N ARG A 21 -13.79 3.95 10.79
CA ARG A 21 -15.08 4.03 10.09
C ARG A 21 -15.03 4.98 8.88
N GLU A 22 -14.25 6.05 8.94
CA GLU A 22 -13.97 6.93 7.80
C GLU A 22 -13.20 6.18 6.69
N CYS A 23 -12.41 5.16 7.02
CA CYS A 23 -11.75 4.30 6.04
C CYS A 23 -12.66 3.21 5.44
N VAL A 24 -13.82 2.92 6.04
CA VAL A 24 -14.74 1.90 5.50
C VAL A 24 -15.47 2.48 4.28
N PRO A 25 -15.37 1.84 3.11
CA PRO A 25 -16.01 2.35 1.91
C PRO A 25 -17.53 2.35 2.06
N THR A 26 -18.17 3.46 1.74
CA THR A 26 -19.63 3.52 1.63
C THR A 26 -20.08 2.72 0.41
N ARG A 27 -21.34 2.23 0.42
CA ARG A 27 -21.92 1.53 -0.73
C ARG A 27 -21.90 2.39 -1.98
N GLU A 28 -22.22 3.67 -1.84
CA GLU A 28 -22.16 4.65 -2.92
C GLU A 28 -20.73 4.85 -3.43
N GLY A 29 -19.76 5.00 -2.52
CA GLY A 29 -18.34 5.09 -2.90
C GLY A 29 -17.81 3.85 -3.61
N THR A 30 -18.31 2.66 -3.27
CA THR A 30 -17.95 1.40 -3.95
C THR A 30 -18.52 1.36 -5.38
N ILE A 31 -19.77 1.79 -5.56
CA ILE A 31 -20.39 1.88 -6.88
C ILE A 31 -19.68 2.93 -7.75
N GLU A 32 -19.35 4.09 -7.17
CA GLU A 32 -18.59 5.15 -7.84
C GLU A 32 -17.19 4.68 -8.21
N PHE A 33 -16.51 3.93 -7.33
CA PHE A 33 -15.23 3.31 -7.62
C PHE A 33 -15.31 2.37 -8.83
N LEU A 34 -16.28 1.45 -8.85
CA LEU A 34 -16.47 0.53 -9.98
C LEU A 34 -16.79 1.27 -11.29
N LYS A 35 -17.58 2.35 -11.24
CA LYS A 35 -17.83 3.21 -12.41
C LYS A 35 -16.59 3.96 -12.86
N SER A 36 -15.74 4.42 -11.92
CA SER A 36 -14.50 5.14 -12.23
C SER A 36 -13.44 4.26 -12.91
N LEU A 37 -13.53 2.93 -12.73
CA LEU A 37 -12.59 1.97 -13.31
C LEU A 37 -12.63 1.94 -14.85
N PHE A 38 -13.81 2.22 -15.43
CA PHE A 38 -14.03 2.25 -16.89
C PHE A 38 -14.52 3.64 -17.34
N PRO A 39 -13.61 4.62 -17.52
CA PRO A 39 -13.97 5.97 -17.99
C PRO A 39 -14.73 5.96 -19.32
N CYS A 40 -14.50 4.95 -20.17
CA CYS A 40 -15.22 4.75 -21.43
C CYS A 40 -16.74 4.71 -21.26
N ALA A 41 -17.25 4.17 -20.16
CA ALA A 41 -18.69 4.10 -19.89
C ALA A 41 -19.34 5.49 -19.75
N ASN A 42 -18.57 6.53 -19.37
CA ASN A 42 -19.09 7.89 -19.16
C ASN A 42 -19.17 8.70 -20.46
N TRP A 43 -18.17 8.59 -21.35
CA TRP A 43 -18.08 9.40 -22.56
C TRP A 43 -18.64 8.72 -23.81
N LEU A 44 -18.63 7.38 -23.88
CA LEU A 44 -19.13 6.62 -25.02
C LEU A 44 -20.62 6.89 -25.34
N PRO A 45 -21.54 7.02 -24.35
CA PRO A 45 -22.93 7.37 -24.62
C PRO A 45 -23.14 8.79 -25.18
N ARG A 46 -22.17 9.69 -25.00
CA ARG A 46 -22.20 11.09 -25.47
C ARG A 46 -21.48 11.27 -26.81
N TYR A 47 -21.02 10.17 -27.42
CA TYR A 47 -20.22 10.19 -28.62
C TYR A 47 -21.05 10.59 -29.85
N ASN A 48 -20.50 11.46 -30.70
CA ASN A 48 -21.21 11.98 -31.88
C ASN A 48 -20.43 11.70 -33.18
N TRP A 49 -21.14 11.77 -34.32
CA TRP A 49 -20.55 11.51 -35.63
C TRP A 49 -19.41 12.47 -36.02
N ARG A 50 -19.48 13.75 -35.59
CA ARG A 50 -18.43 14.73 -35.87
C ARG A 50 -17.12 14.37 -35.15
N TRP A 51 -17.22 13.82 -33.93
CA TRP A 51 -16.08 13.32 -33.17
C TRP A 51 -15.50 12.07 -33.82
N LEU A 52 -16.34 11.17 -34.35
CA LEU A 52 -15.87 9.98 -35.08
C LEU A 52 -14.96 10.36 -36.25
N VAL A 53 -15.37 11.33 -37.09
CA VAL A 53 -14.57 11.78 -38.23
C VAL A 53 -13.27 12.44 -37.75
N GLY A 54 -13.34 13.27 -36.69
CA GLY A 54 -12.16 13.93 -36.12
C GLY A 54 -11.16 12.95 -35.52
N ASP A 55 -11.64 11.99 -34.73
CA ASP A 55 -10.82 10.95 -34.09
C ASP A 55 -10.28 9.96 -35.12
N GLY A 56 -11.02 9.67 -36.20
CA GLY A 56 -10.53 8.88 -37.33
C GLY A 56 -9.34 9.54 -38.02
N ILE A 57 -9.48 10.80 -38.43
CA ILE A 57 -8.38 11.56 -39.07
C ILE A 57 -7.16 11.64 -38.13
N ALA A 58 -7.38 11.97 -36.85
CA ALA A 58 -6.32 12.07 -35.86
C ALA A 58 -5.62 10.73 -35.59
N GLY A 59 -6.39 9.65 -35.45
CA GLY A 59 -5.91 8.29 -35.22
C GLY A 59 -5.12 7.72 -36.38
N PHE A 60 -5.60 7.87 -37.62
CA PHE A 60 -4.84 7.46 -38.81
C PHE A 60 -3.55 8.25 -38.99
N THR A 61 -3.61 9.57 -38.76
CA THR A 61 -2.43 10.45 -38.84
C THR A 61 -1.37 10.02 -37.83
N VAL A 62 -1.75 9.77 -36.57
CA VAL A 62 -0.78 9.34 -35.56
C VAL A 62 -0.29 7.92 -35.81
N GLY A 63 -1.14 7.00 -36.28
CA GLY A 63 -0.73 5.65 -36.66
C GLY A 63 0.37 5.64 -37.72
N LEU A 64 0.23 6.48 -38.76
CA LEU A 64 1.25 6.66 -39.81
C LEU A 64 2.59 7.20 -39.27
N VAL A 65 2.56 8.01 -38.23
CA VAL A 65 3.76 8.58 -37.59
C VAL A 65 4.41 7.56 -36.63
N VAL A 66 3.58 6.79 -35.91
CA VAL A 66 4.03 5.82 -34.91
C VAL A 66 4.69 4.60 -35.54
N ILE A 67 4.27 4.14 -36.72
CA ILE A 67 4.85 2.97 -37.39
C ILE A 67 6.40 3.02 -37.47
N PRO A 68 7.03 4.02 -38.12
CA PRO A 68 8.48 4.07 -38.21
C PRO A 68 9.15 4.36 -36.86
N GLN A 69 8.51 5.14 -35.99
CA GLN A 69 9.02 5.41 -34.64
C GLN A 69 9.10 4.12 -33.81
N ALA A 70 8.08 3.28 -33.87
CA ALA A 70 7.99 2.06 -33.10
C ALA A 70 9.05 1.04 -33.51
N MET A 71 9.26 0.86 -34.82
CA MET A 71 10.33 0.02 -35.35
C MET A 71 11.71 0.53 -34.93
N ALA A 72 11.93 1.85 -35.01
CA ALA A 72 13.17 2.48 -34.58
C ALA A 72 13.44 2.28 -33.08
N TYR A 73 12.42 2.36 -32.24
CA TYR A 73 12.57 2.20 -30.79
C TYR A 73 12.75 0.74 -30.37
N ALA A 74 12.14 -0.23 -31.05
CA ALA A 74 12.43 -1.64 -30.79
C ALA A 74 13.91 -1.98 -31.02
N LEU A 75 14.54 -1.38 -32.03
CA LEU A 75 15.98 -1.52 -32.26
C LEU A 75 16.83 -0.93 -31.12
N LEU A 76 16.36 0.13 -30.45
CA LEU A 76 17.02 0.65 -29.23
C LEU A 76 16.92 -0.33 -28.06
N ALA A 77 15.79 -1.05 -27.95
CA ALA A 77 15.60 -2.10 -26.96
C ALA A 77 16.32 -3.41 -27.30
N THR A 78 17.14 -3.46 -28.36
CA THR A 78 17.80 -4.69 -28.85
C THR A 78 16.83 -5.79 -29.30
N LEU A 79 15.61 -5.40 -29.67
CA LEU A 79 14.58 -6.30 -30.15
C LEU A 79 14.39 -6.18 -31.67
N PRO A 80 13.87 -7.22 -32.33
CA PRO A 80 13.44 -7.12 -33.72
C PRO A 80 12.36 -6.02 -33.91
N PRO A 81 12.32 -5.32 -35.07
CA PRO A 81 11.47 -4.14 -35.28
C PRO A 81 9.95 -4.36 -35.14
N ASP A 82 9.48 -5.58 -35.43
CA ASP A 82 8.08 -6.00 -35.26
C ASP A 82 7.60 -5.91 -33.81
N PHE A 83 8.47 -6.14 -32.83
CA PHE A 83 8.14 -5.96 -31.41
C PHE A 83 7.68 -4.53 -31.11
N GLY A 84 8.19 -3.54 -31.84
CA GLY A 84 7.76 -2.16 -31.70
C GLY A 84 6.32 -1.96 -32.17
N LEU A 85 5.96 -2.57 -33.29
CA LEU A 85 4.61 -2.54 -33.85
C LEU A 85 3.62 -3.26 -32.91
N TYR A 86 3.98 -4.43 -32.38
CA TYR A 86 3.17 -5.15 -31.39
C TYR A 86 2.91 -4.33 -30.13
N THR A 87 3.97 -3.71 -29.59
CA THR A 87 3.89 -2.90 -28.37
C THR A 87 3.02 -1.66 -28.56
N SER A 88 3.17 -0.97 -29.70
CA SER A 88 2.36 0.21 -30.01
C SER A 88 0.91 -0.16 -30.31
N PHE A 89 0.67 -1.32 -30.94
CA PHE A 89 -0.69 -1.84 -31.15
C PHE A 89 -1.37 -2.13 -29.80
N ALA A 90 -0.70 -2.85 -28.90
CA ALA A 90 -1.24 -3.19 -27.60
C ALA A 90 -1.61 -1.93 -26.79
N GLY A 91 -0.69 -0.97 -26.69
CA GLY A 91 -0.94 0.31 -26.00
C GLY A 91 -2.13 1.08 -26.58
N ALA A 92 -2.20 1.21 -27.91
CA ALA A 92 -3.27 1.92 -28.58
C ALA A 92 -4.63 1.21 -28.45
N ALA A 93 -4.65 -0.13 -28.48
CA ALA A 93 -5.85 -0.94 -28.36
C ALA A 93 -6.44 -0.97 -26.94
N THR A 94 -5.61 -0.86 -25.90
CA THR A 94 -6.07 -0.91 -24.50
C THR A 94 -6.36 0.48 -23.92
N TYR A 95 -5.67 1.53 -24.37
CA TYR A 95 -5.73 2.84 -23.72
C TYR A 95 -7.14 3.45 -23.70
N TRP A 96 -7.92 3.32 -24.77
CA TRP A 96 -9.25 3.94 -24.85
C TRP A 96 -10.26 3.41 -23.82
N LEU A 97 -10.03 2.22 -23.25
CA LEU A 97 -10.89 1.62 -22.24
C LEU A 97 -10.68 2.24 -20.85
N PHE A 98 -9.41 2.45 -20.48
CA PHE A 98 -9.02 2.80 -19.13
C PHE A 98 -8.48 4.23 -18.98
N GLY A 99 -8.02 4.85 -20.06
CA GLY A 99 -7.42 6.19 -20.06
C GLY A 99 -8.42 7.31 -19.81
N THR A 100 -7.95 8.38 -19.17
CA THR A 100 -8.72 9.61 -18.93
C THR A 100 -8.31 10.75 -19.84
N SER A 101 -7.05 10.80 -20.28
CA SER A 101 -6.58 11.78 -21.26
C SER A 101 -6.95 11.36 -22.68
N LYS A 102 -7.45 12.33 -23.46
CA LYS A 102 -7.78 12.14 -24.89
C LYS A 102 -6.59 12.33 -25.83
N ASP A 103 -5.50 12.93 -25.36
CA ASP A 103 -4.37 13.35 -26.20
C ASP A 103 -3.18 12.39 -26.11
N ILE A 104 -3.18 11.46 -25.15
CA ILE A 104 -2.09 10.52 -24.94
C ILE A 104 -2.13 9.38 -25.97
N VAL A 105 -0.93 9.03 -26.45
CA VAL A 105 -0.68 7.80 -27.20
C VAL A 105 0.26 6.92 -26.38
N ILE A 106 -0.24 5.76 -25.95
CA ILE A 106 0.57 4.72 -25.33
C ILE A 106 1.20 3.85 -26.42
N GLY A 107 2.51 3.65 -26.33
CA GLY A 107 3.25 2.76 -27.22
C GLY A 107 4.72 2.70 -26.82
N THR A 108 5.58 2.39 -27.79
CA THR A 108 7.02 2.42 -27.58
C THR A 108 7.53 3.85 -27.46
N THR A 109 8.43 4.11 -26.51
CA THR A 109 9.18 5.37 -26.43
C THR A 109 10.67 5.12 -26.52
N ALA A 110 11.42 6.15 -26.92
CA ALA A 110 12.87 6.06 -27.04
C ALA A 110 13.53 5.77 -25.69
N VAL A 111 13.07 6.46 -24.64
CA VAL A 111 13.60 6.33 -23.27
C VAL A 111 13.24 4.98 -22.66
N GLY A 112 11.97 4.57 -22.75
CA GLY A 112 11.54 3.25 -22.25
C GLY A 112 12.26 2.11 -22.96
N SER A 113 12.48 2.23 -24.27
CA SER A 113 13.21 1.21 -25.04
C SER A 113 14.70 1.15 -24.70
N LEU A 114 15.34 2.30 -24.44
CA LEU A 114 16.72 2.34 -23.97
C LEU A 114 16.87 1.60 -22.63
N LEU A 115 15.98 1.87 -21.67
CA LEU A 115 15.99 1.19 -20.36
C LEU A 115 15.74 -0.31 -20.47
N VAL A 116 14.81 -0.74 -21.33
CA VAL A 116 14.58 -2.18 -21.58
C VAL A 116 15.84 -2.82 -22.18
N GLY A 117 16.52 -2.14 -23.11
CA GLY A 117 17.79 -2.60 -23.67
C GLY A 117 18.90 -2.71 -22.61
N GLU A 118 18.99 -1.75 -21.70
CA GLU A 118 19.92 -1.75 -20.58
C GLU A 118 19.66 -2.93 -19.64
N VAL A 119 18.39 -3.23 -19.32
CA VAL A 119 18.03 -4.39 -18.49
C VAL A 119 18.37 -5.72 -19.17
N ILE A 120 18.11 -5.82 -20.48
CA ILE A 120 18.48 -7.00 -21.27
C ILE A 120 20.01 -7.21 -21.22
N SER A 121 20.78 -6.15 -21.36
CA SER A 121 22.25 -6.21 -21.29
C SER A 121 22.74 -6.67 -19.92
N HIS A 122 22.25 -6.10 -18.82
CA HIS A 122 22.65 -6.50 -17.48
C HIS A 122 22.30 -7.96 -17.16
N VAL A 123 21.10 -8.41 -17.55
CA VAL A 123 20.70 -9.81 -17.34
C VAL A 123 21.56 -10.76 -18.18
N HIS A 124 21.95 -10.36 -19.39
CA HIS A 124 22.83 -11.16 -20.24
C HIS A 124 24.26 -11.24 -19.70
N GLU A 125 24.75 -10.18 -19.07
CA GLU A 125 26.06 -10.17 -18.38
C GLU A 125 26.04 -11.04 -17.12
N ALA A 126 24.96 -10.99 -16.33
CA ALA A 126 24.80 -11.80 -15.12
C ALA A 126 24.56 -13.29 -15.43
N HIS A 127 23.80 -13.59 -16.49
CA HIS A 127 23.43 -14.94 -16.90
C HIS A 127 23.66 -15.17 -18.41
N PRO A 128 24.93 -15.36 -18.83
CA PRO A 128 25.26 -15.52 -20.23
C PRO A 128 24.50 -16.68 -20.88
N ASN A 129 23.89 -16.43 -22.05
CA ASN A 129 23.19 -17.41 -22.90
C ASN A 129 22.04 -18.20 -22.24
N THR A 130 21.56 -17.81 -21.07
CA THR A 130 20.49 -18.54 -20.36
C THR A 130 19.09 -18.11 -20.81
N TYR A 131 18.92 -16.82 -21.11
CA TYR A 131 17.61 -16.23 -21.46
C TYR A 131 17.71 -15.45 -22.76
N SER A 132 16.63 -15.49 -23.56
CA SER A 132 16.54 -14.67 -24.77
C SER A 132 16.17 -13.22 -24.45
N SER A 133 16.68 -12.25 -25.23
CA SER A 133 16.32 -10.82 -25.10
C SER A 133 14.81 -10.59 -25.15
N VAL A 134 14.10 -11.37 -25.97
CA VAL A 134 12.63 -11.32 -26.11
C VAL A 134 11.93 -11.79 -24.83
N GLU A 135 12.43 -12.86 -24.21
CA GLU A 135 11.87 -13.41 -22.98
C GLU A 135 12.06 -12.44 -21.81
N ILE A 136 13.25 -11.84 -21.70
CA ILE A 136 13.55 -10.81 -20.70
C ILE A 136 12.58 -9.62 -20.86
N ALA A 137 12.44 -9.11 -22.09
CA ALA A 137 11.58 -7.95 -22.37
C ALA A 137 10.10 -8.19 -22.06
N LYS A 138 9.57 -9.36 -22.45
CA LYS A 138 8.17 -9.75 -22.16
C LYS A 138 7.92 -9.90 -20.67
N THR A 139 8.83 -10.56 -19.96
CA THR A 139 8.72 -10.81 -18.52
C THR A 139 8.84 -9.52 -17.73
N LEU A 140 9.79 -8.65 -18.09
CA LEU A 140 9.94 -7.32 -17.52
C LEU A 140 8.68 -6.46 -17.72
N SER A 141 8.11 -6.47 -18.93
CA SER A 141 6.88 -5.74 -19.23
C SER A 141 5.70 -6.24 -18.42
N PHE A 142 5.50 -7.57 -18.33
CA PHE A 142 4.42 -8.14 -17.52
C PHE A 142 4.59 -7.81 -16.03
N MET A 143 5.80 -7.95 -15.48
CA MET A 143 6.08 -7.68 -14.07
C MET A 143 5.87 -6.21 -13.72
N THR A 144 6.45 -5.30 -14.50
CA THR A 144 6.25 -3.85 -14.30
C THR A 144 4.78 -3.47 -14.50
N GLY A 145 4.11 -4.04 -15.50
CA GLY A 145 2.67 -3.85 -15.75
C GLY A 145 1.80 -4.29 -14.58
N LEU A 146 2.09 -5.43 -13.96
CA LEU A 146 1.38 -5.92 -12.78
C LEU A 146 1.54 -4.99 -11.58
N ILE A 147 2.76 -4.51 -11.32
CA ILE A 147 3.03 -3.54 -10.25
C ILE A 147 2.26 -2.24 -10.49
N LEU A 148 2.31 -1.71 -11.72
CA LEU A 148 1.56 -0.51 -12.11
C LEU A 148 0.06 -0.70 -11.95
N PHE A 149 -0.47 -1.83 -12.41
CA PHE A 149 -1.90 -2.14 -12.28
C PHE A 149 -2.33 -2.17 -10.81
N ILE A 150 -1.55 -2.82 -9.93
CA ILE A 150 -1.82 -2.86 -8.49
C ILE A 150 -1.75 -1.45 -7.88
N MET A 151 -0.73 -0.66 -8.23
CA MET A 151 -0.61 0.72 -7.74
C MET A 151 -1.79 1.61 -8.18
N GLY A 152 -2.22 1.50 -9.44
CA GLY A 152 -3.38 2.21 -9.97
C GLY A 152 -4.68 1.76 -9.32
N PHE A 153 -4.86 0.44 -9.16
CA PHE A 153 -6.03 -0.17 -8.51
C PHE A 153 -6.18 0.25 -7.04
N LEU A 154 -5.07 0.31 -6.30
CA LEU A 154 -5.01 0.81 -4.91
C LEU A 154 -5.08 2.34 -4.81
N ARG A 155 -5.26 3.06 -5.93
CA ARG A 155 -5.28 4.52 -6.01
C ARG A 155 -4.05 5.20 -5.39
N LEU A 156 -2.88 4.58 -5.53
CA LEU A 156 -1.60 5.11 -5.06
C LEU A 156 -1.01 6.18 -6.00
N GLY A 157 -1.86 6.90 -6.76
CA GLY A 157 -1.42 7.91 -7.72
C GLY A 157 -0.77 9.13 -7.07
N TRP A 158 -1.05 9.36 -5.79
CA TRP A 158 -0.44 10.42 -4.99
C TRP A 158 1.07 10.20 -4.78
N LEU A 159 1.55 8.94 -4.77
CA LEU A 159 2.98 8.64 -4.64
C LEU A 159 3.81 9.23 -5.78
N VAL A 160 3.20 9.40 -6.95
CA VAL A 160 3.86 9.96 -8.12
C VAL A 160 4.14 11.46 -7.93
N GLU A 161 3.34 12.15 -7.13
CA GLU A 161 3.51 13.57 -6.85
C GLU A 161 4.71 13.86 -5.96
N ILE A 162 5.31 12.82 -5.36
CA ILE A 162 6.54 12.92 -4.56
C ILE A 162 7.76 13.15 -5.46
N VAL A 163 7.73 12.73 -6.73
CA VAL A 163 8.88 12.89 -7.64
C VAL A 163 8.97 14.34 -8.12
N PRO A 164 10.04 15.09 -7.77
CA PRO A 164 10.16 16.49 -8.15
C PRO A 164 10.38 16.65 -9.66
N TYR A 165 9.96 17.78 -10.22
CA TYR A 165 10.09 18.07 -11.66
C TYR A 165 11.55 18.11 -12.16
N ILE A 166 12.50 18.53 -11.31
CA ILE A 166 13.90 18.78 -11.68
C ILE A 166 14.65 17.49 -12.06
N PRO A 167 14.64 16.41 -11.25
CA PRO A 167 15.15 15.09 -11.65
C PRO A 167 14.60 14.61 -12.99
N VAL A 168 13.29 14.78 -13.23
CA VAL A 168 12.63 14.37 -14.50
C VAL A 168 13.18 15.16 -15.68
N SER A 169 13.30 16.48 -15.55
CA SER A 169 13.87 17.34 -16.58
C SER A 169 15.34 17.03 -16.86
N ALA A 170 16.13 16.68 -15.84
CA ALA A 170 17.53 16.28 -15.98
C ALA A 170 17.65 14.95 -16.72
N PHE A 171 16.85 13.97 -16.28
CA PHE A 171 16.78 12.64 -16.88
C PHE A 171 16.37 12.67 -18.36
N ILE A 172 15.30 13.40 -18.73
CA ILE A 172 14.88 13.50 -20.14
C ILE A 172 15.98 14.11 -21.00
N THR A 173 16.65 15.15 -20.49
CA THR A 173 17.76 15.81 -21.21
C THR A 173 18.94 14.86 -21.38
N ALA A 174 19.33 14.18 -20.30
CA ALA A 174 20.38 13.18 -20.30
C ALA A 174 20.07 12.05 -21.29
N ALA A 175 18.94 11.37 -21.14
CA ALA A 175 18.51 10.28 -22.01
C ALA A 175 18.50 10.71 -23.49
N SER A 176 18.06 11.94 -23.80
CA SER A 176 18.09 12.48 -25.16
C SER A 176 19.51 12.60 -25.71
N ILE A 177 20.46 13.10 -24.91
CA ILE A 177 21.88 13.17 -25.29
C ILE A 177 22.46 11.77 -25.51
N ILE A 178 22.19 10.82 -24.61
CA ILE A 178 22.64 9.43 -24.71
C ILE A 178 22.13 8.79 -26.01
N ILE A 179 20.84 8.94 -26.30
CA ILE A 179 20.23 8.41 -27.52
C ILE A 179 20.89 9.04 -28.75
N MET A 180 21.16 10.35 -28.76
CA MET A 180 21.88 10.99 -29.87
C MET A 180 23.29 10.41 -30.05
N CYS A 181 24.06 10.24 -28.97
CA CYS A 181 25.40 9.67 -29.02
C CYS A 181 25.41 8.23 -29.54
N THR A 182 24.46 7.40 -29.09
CA THR A 182 24.36 5.99 -29.49
C THR A 182 23.84 5.80 -30.92
N GLN A 183 23.04 6.74 -31.44
CA GLN A 183 22.54 6.71 -32.81
C GLN A 183 23.52 7.30 -33.84
N LEU A 184 24.45 8.14 -33.42
CA LEU A 184 25.45 8.74 -34.30
C LEU A 184 26.27 7.72 -35.13
N PRO A 185 26.84 6.64 -34.56
CA PRO A 185 27.57 5.64 -35.36
C PRO A 185 26.67 4.87 -36.33
N VAL A 186 25.39 4.66 -35.99
CA VAL A 186 24.41 4.01 -36.88
C VAL A 186 24.04 4.92 -38.05
N LEU A 187 23.86 6.22 -37.78
CA LEU A 187 23.61 7.24 -38.79
C LEU A 187 24.76 7.36 -39.79
N LEU A 188 26.00 7.28 -39.31
CA LEU A 188 27.22 7.36 -40.12
C LEU A 188 27.62 6.02 -40.78
N GLY A 189 26.97 4.92 -40.39
CA GLY A 189 27.31 3.60 -40.89
C GLY A 189 28.69 3.08 -40.48
N ILE A 190 29.20 3.50 -39.32
CA ILE A 190 30.49 3.03 -38.81
C ILE A 190 30.31 1.63 -38.20
N PRO A 191 31.12 0.62 -38.59
CA PRO A 191 31.06 -0.72 -37.99
C PRO A 191 31.92 -0.83 -36.72
N GLY A 192 31.52 -1.73 -35.80
CA GLY A 192 32.34 -2.10 -34.63
C GLY A 192 32.47 -1.01 -33.56
N VAL A 193 31.51 -0.10 -33.45
CA VAL A 193 31.35 0.79 -32.29
C VAL A 193 30.38 0.13 -31.32
N ASN A 194 30.81 -0.07 -30.07
CA ASN A 194 29.93 -0.58 -29.04
C ASN A 194 29.03 0.55 -28.53
N THR A 195 27.79 0.60 -29.01
CA THR A 195 26.80 1.62 -28.60
C THR A 195 26.28 1.45 -27.17
N ARG A 196 26.84 0.50 -26.41
CA ARG A 196 26.44 0.17 -25.03
C ARG A 196 27.38 0.72 -23.98
N GLU A 197 28.55 1.20 -24.39
CA GLU A 197 29.45 1.89 -23.48
C GLU A 197 28.85 3.22 -23.03
N GLU A 198 29.46 3.79 -22.00
CA GLU A 198 29.10 5.11 -21.50
C GLU A 198 29.14 6.13 -22.66
N PRO A 199 28.17 7.07 -22.72
CA PRO A 199 27.94 7.93 -23.87
C PRO A 199 29.19 8.65 -24.39
N TYR A 200 30.07 9.07 -23.47
CA TYR A 200 31.32 9.74 -23.82
C TYR A 200 32.30 8.81 -24.55
N LYS A 201 32.38 7.52 -24.18
CA LYS A 201 33.22 6.53 -24.87
C LYS A 201 32.68 6.20 -26.26
N VAL A 202 31.35 6.11 -26.39
CA VAL A 202 30.68 5.96 -27.69
C VAL A 202 31.01 7.14 -28.60
N LEU A 203 30.98 8.36 -28.07
CA LEU A 203 31.31 9.55 -28.86
C LEU A 203 32.79 9.57 -29.27
N ILE A 204 33.72 9.27 -28.35
CA ILE A 204 35.15 9.21 -28.63
C ILE A 204 35.48 8.14 -29.67
N SER A 205 34.92 6.94 -29.53
CA SER A 205 35.12 5.83 -30.48
C SER A 205 34.52 6.13 -31.85
N THR A 206 33.38 6.81 -31.90
CA THR A 206 32.76 7.29 -33.16
C THR A 206 33.66 8.30 -33.86
N PHE A 207 34.19 9.30 -33.15
CA PHE A 207 35.10 10.27 -33.75
C PHE A 207 36.44 9.64 -34.18
N ARG A 208 36.95 8.65 -33.45
CA ARG A 208 38.17 7.93 -33.82
C ARG A 208 38.01 7.11 -35.11
N LYS A 209 36.81 6.57 -35.36
CA LYS A 209 36.49 5.74 -36.54
C LYS A 209 35.73 6.50 -37.63
N VAL A 210 35.73 7.83 -37.60
CA VAL A 210 34.97 8.64 -38.58
C VAL A 210 35.45 8.45 -40.02
N GLY A 211 36.71 8.04 -40.21
CA GLY A 211 37.26 7.67 -41.52
C GLY A 211 36.64 6.39 -42.13
N ASP A 212 36.04 5.52 -41.30
CA ASP A 212 35.41 4.26 -41.73
C ASP A 212 33.93 4.44 -42.09
N THR A 213 33.54 5.65 -42.47
CA THR A 213 32.16 5.99 -42.83
C THR A 213 31.72 5.31 -44.12
N LYS A 214 30.50 4.76 -44.12
CA LYS A 214 29.92 4.06 -45.27
C LYS A 214 28.89 4.94 -46.01
N LEU A 215 28.39 4.44 -47.14
CA LEU A 215 27.29 5.08 -47.90
C LEU A 215 26.02 5.30 -47.05
N ASP A 216 25.86 4.54 -45.97
CA ASP A 216 24.88 4.78 -44.89
C ASP A 216 24.83 6.26 -44.46
N ALA A 217 25.99 6.92 -44.32
CA ALA A 217 26.10 8.31 -43.89
C ALA A 217 25.38 9.28 -44.83
N ALA A 218 25.44 9.05 -46.15
CA ALA A 218 24.76 9.88 -47.12
C ALA A 218 23.24 9.84 -46.92
N ILE A 219 22.69 8.66 -46.65
CA ILE A 219 21.26 8.48 -46.36
C ILE A 219 20.89 9.12 -45.02
N GLY A 220 21.64 8.81 -43.96
CA GLY A 220 21.35 9.28 -42.61
C GLY A 220 21.42 10.81 -42.48
N ILE A 221 22.50 11.43 -42.99
CA ILE A 221 22.70 12.89 -42.93
C ILE A 221 21.67 13.61 -43.79
N THR A 222 21.44 13.18 -45.03
CA THR A 222 20.44 13.84 -45.88
C THR A 222 19.02 13.69 -45.31
N CYS A 223 18.70 12.54 -44.70
CA CYS A 223 17.41 12.33 -44.04
C CYS A 223 17.25 13.27 -42.83
N LEU A 224 18.28 13.40 -41.99
CA LEU A 224 18.27 14.30 -40.85
C LEU A 224 18.12 15.77 -41.29
N LEU A 225 18.86 16.18 -42.33
CA LEU A 225 18.76 17.51 -42.92
C LEU A 225 17.36 17.78 -43.48
N LEU A 226 16.76 16.82 -44.20
CA LEU A 226 15.40 16.93 -44.71
C LEU A 226 14.38 17.12 -43.59
N LEU A 227 14.51 16.36 -42.49
CA LEU A 227 13.60 16.45 -41.34
C LEU A 227 13.69 17.81 -40.63
N GLU A 228 14.91 18.34 -40.41
CA GLU A 228 15.10 19.67 -39.81
C GLU A 228 14.67 20.79 -40.75
N LEU A 229 14.98 20.70 -42.05
CA LEU A 229 14.53 21.65 -43.05
C LEU A 229 13.00 21.68 -43.14
N ALA A 230 12.36 20.50 -43.19
CA ALA A 230 10.91 20.40 -43.21
C ALA A 230 10.30 21.02 -41.94
N LYS A 231 10.86 20.75 -40.77
CA LYS A 231 10.43 21.37 -39.50
C LYS A 231 10.54 22.89 -39.56
N PHE A 232 11.68 23.42 -39.99
CA PHE A 232 11.95 24.85 -40.09
C PHE A 232 11.00 25.54 -41.09
N VAL A 233 10.82 24.97 -42.28
CA VAL A 233 9.94 25.51 -43.32
C VAL A 233 8.49 25.51 -42.83
N PHE A 234 7.99 24.40 -42.32
CA PHE A 234 6.59 24.31 -41.88
C PHE A 234 6.30 25.17 -40.64
N SER A 235 7.22 25.28 -39.68
CA SER A 235 7.02 26.16 -38.52
C SER A 235 7.03 27.64 -38.92
N THR A 236 7.89 28.02 -39.87
CA THR A 236 7.93 29.39 -40.40
C THR A 236 6.67 29.72 -41.19
N LEU A 237 6.18 28.78 -42.01
CA LEU A 237 4.92 28.94 -42.74
C LEU A 237 3.70 28.98 -41.81
N GLU A 238 3.71 28.20 -40.72
CA GLU A 238 2.68 28.23 -39.68
C GLU A 238 2.60 29.62 -39.03
N ALA A 239 3.75 30.24 -38.75
CA ALA A 239 3.81 31.59 -38.19
C ALA A 239 3.42 32.68 -39.21
N ARG A 240 3.81 32.53 -40.49
CA ARG A 240 3.50 33.52 -41.54
C ARG A 240 2.06 33.48 -42.03
N GLN A 241 1.41 32.31 -42.04
CA GLN A 241 0.06 32.13 -42.59
C GLN A 241 -0.93 31.59 -41.54
N PRO A 242 -1.38 32.42 -40.58
CA PRO A 242 -2.30 31.99 -39.52
C PRO A 242 -3.63 31.45 -40.07
N ALA A 243 -4.10 31.95 -41.22
CA ALA A 243 -5.33 31.48 -41.87
C ALA A 243 -5.28 30.00 -42.30
N ARG A 244 -4.09 29.46 -42.61
CA ARG A 244 -3.89 28.06 -43.02
C ARG A 244 -3.16 27.23 -41.97
N LYS A 245 -3.11 27.71 -40.72
CA LYS A 245 -2.37 27.09 -39.61
C LYS A 245 -2.63 25.59 -39.46
N ARG A 246 -3.90 25.15 -39.56
CA ARG A 246 -4.26 23.72 -39.43
C ARG A 246 -3.63 22.86 -40.54
N LEU A 247 -3.66 23.33 -41.79
CA LEU A 247 -3.09 22.59 -42.92
C LEU A 247 -1.57 22.43 -42.72
N TRP A 248 -0.86 23.52 -42.42
CA TRP A 248 0.58 23.49 -42.16
C TRP A 248 0.95 22.63 -40.96
N SER A 249 0.12 22.62 -39.91
CA SER A 249 0.33 21.79 -38.72
C SER A 249 0.20 20.29 -39.03
N ILE A 250 -0.81 19.90 -39.83
CA ILE A 250 -0.99 18.51 -40.29
C ILE A 250 0.18 18.10 -41.18
N LEU A 251 0.56 18.94 -42.16
CA LEU A 251 1.67 18.68 -43.07
C LEU A 251 3.01 18.55 -42.31
N SER A 252 3.23 19.41 -41.30
CA SER A 252 4.39 19.34 -40.42
C SER A 252 4.44 18.04 -39.61
N SER A 253 3.28 17.53 -39.21
CA SER A 253 3.17 16.29 -38.43
C SER A 253 3.47 15.04 -39.27
N LEU A 254 3.17 15.07 -40.57
CA LEU A 254 3.47 13.98 -41.51
C LEU A 254 4.93 13.92 -41.98
N ARG A 255 5.78 14.87 -41.58
CA ARG A 255 7.19 14.95 -42.04
C ARG A 255 7.99 13.66 -41.78
N LEU A 256 7.72 13.00 -40.64
CA LEU A 256 8.38 11.75 -40.24
C LEU A 256 8.02 10.62 -41.21
N THR A 257 6.72 10.44 -41.47
CA THR A 257 6.22 9.44 -42.41
C THR A 257 6.71 9.73 -43.83
N PHE A 258 6.65 10.99 -44.27
CA PHE A 258 7.12 11.39 -45.60
C PHE A 258 8.60 11.08 -45.80
N ALA A 259 9.46 11.46 -44.85
CA ALA A 259 10.88 11.17 -44.92
C ALA A 259 11.12 9.65 -44.99
N MET A 260 10.45 8.86 -44.15
CA MET A 260 10.61 7.41 -44.17
C MET A 260 10.16 6.78 -45.49
N LEU A 261 9.01 7.18 -46.04
CA LEU A 261 8.55 6.70 -47.34
C LEU A 261 9.52 7.08 -48.47
N LEU A 262 10.02 8.33 -48.48
CA LEU A 262 10.97 8.80 -49.48
C LEU A 262 12.27 7.99 -49.44
N TYR A 263 12.88 7.82 -48.27
CA TYR A 263 14.14 7.06 -48.15
C TYR A 263 13.95 5.56 -48.34
N THR A 264 12.77 5.02 -48.05
CA THR A 264 12.42 3.63 -48.40
C THR A 264 12.30 3.48 -49.92
N LEU A 265 11.70 4.45 -50.62
CA LEU A 265 11.63 4.45 -52.08
C LEU A 265 13.02 4.56 -52.72
N VAL A 266 13.86 5.49 -52.23
CA VAL A 266 15.26 5.60 -52.66
C VAL A 266 15.99 4.27 -52.45
N SER A 267 15.76 3.63 -51.29
CA SER A 267 16.38 2.35 -50.97
C SER A 267 15.93 1.21 -51.88
N PHE A 268 14.63 1.13 -52.13
CA PHE A 268 14.05 0.19 -53.08
C PHE A 268 14.65 0.37 -54.49
N LEU A 269 14.75 1.61 -54.98
CA LEU A 269 15.30 1.89 -56.31
C LEU A 269 16.77 1.47 -56.44
N VAL A 270 17.56 1.60 -55.37
CA VAL A 270 18.99 1.25 -55.34
C VAL A 270 19.22 -0.25 -55.15
N ASN A 271 18.44 -0.91 -54.29
CA ASN A 271 18.68 -2.29 -53.85
C ASN A 271 17.76 -3.35 -54.49
N ARG A 272 16.78 -2.98 -55.33
CA ARG A 272 15.82 -3.94 -55.94
C ARG A 272 16.44 -5.09 -56.74
N ASN A 273 17.65 -4.92 -57.28
CA ASN A 273 18.34 -5.93 -58.08
C ASN A 273 19.44 -6.67 -57.30
N LEU A 274 19.58 -6.39 -56.00
CA LEU A 274 20.64 -6.93 -55.15
C LEU A 274 20.02 -7.80 -54.05
N SER A 275 20.72 -8.85 -53.66
CA SER A 275 20.36 -9.67 -52.50
C SER A 275 20.59 -8.90 -51.18
N ALA A 276 20.00 -9.34 -50.07
CA ALA A 276 20.08 -8.66 -48.77
C ALA A 276 21.54 -8.41 -48.32
N ASP A 277 22.40 -9.41 -48.56
CA ASP A 277 23.81 -9.41 -48.17
C ASP A 277 24.70 -8.54 -49.07
N GLU A 278 24.23 -8.25 -50.30
CA GLU A 278 24.90 -7.37 -51.27
C GLU A 278 24.37 -5.92 -51.24
N SER A 279 23.52 -5.58 -50.27
CA SER A 279 22.96 -4.24 -50.15
C SER A 279 24.06 -3.18 -49.97
N LYS A 280 23.94 -2.06 -50.70
CA LYS A 280 24.97 -0.99 -50.69
C LYS A 280 25.08 -0.27 -49.34
N PHE A 281 24.05 -0.37 -48.51
CA PHE A 281 23.93 0.23 -47.19
C PHE A 281 22.95 -0.60 -46.36
N ARG A 282 23.02 -0.48 -45.03
CA ARG A 282 22.32 -1.37 -44.10
C ARG A 282 20.81 -1.13 -44.11
N ILE A 283 20.07 -2.14 -44.53
CA ILE A 283 18.60 -2.18 -44.46
C ILE A 283 18.10 -2.93 -43.24
N VAL A 284 16.82 -2.76 -42.90
CA VAL A 284 16.17 -3.43 -41.77
C VAL A 284 16.07 -4.95 -41.99
N GLY A 285 15.72 -5.38 -43.21
CA GLY A 285 15.62 -6.79 -43.57
C GLY A 285 14.24 -7.41 -43.28
N HIS A 286 14.19 -8.75 -43.21
CA HIS A 286 12.93 -9.49 -43.11
C HIS A 286 12.17 -9.19 -41.81
N ILE A 287 10.89 -8.86 -41.94
CA ILE A 287 9.97 -8.63 -40.83
C ILE A 287 8.83 -9.65 -40.95
N ASN A 288 8.52 -10.31 -39.84
CA ASN A 288 7.47 -11.32 -39.79
C ASN A 288 6.09 -10.69 -40.02
N GLN A 289 5.27 -11.32 -40.86
CA GLN A 289 3.91 -10.89 -41.15
C GLN A 289 2.94 -11.33 -40.06
N GLY A 290 2.12 -10.40 -39.57
CA GLY A 290 1.12 -10.68 -38.54
C GLY A 290 1.73 -10.93 -37.15
N PHE A 291 0.93 -11.49 -36.25
CA PHE A 291 1.33 -11.78 -34.88
C PHE A 291 2.00 -13.16 -34.78
N VAL A 292 3.31 -13.23 -35.03
CA VAL A 292 4.08 -14.47 -34.98
C VAL A 292 4.62 -14.75 -33.58
N HIS A 293 4.94 -13.69 -32.83
CA HIS A 293 5.52 -13.79 -31.50
C HIS A 293 4.48 -13.79 -30.36
N VAL A 294 3.25 -14.26 -30.62
CA VAL A 294 2.22 -14.45 -29.60
C VAL A 294 2.66 -15.55 -28.64
N GLY A 295 2.62 -15.28 -27.36
CA GLY A 295 3.01 -16.26 -26.35
C GLY A 295 2.98 -15.70 -24.96
N THR A 296 2.89 -16.58 -23.96
CA THR A 296 2.91 -16.19 -22.56
C THR A 296 4.30 -15.68 -22.15
N PRO A 297 4.40 -14.64 -21.30
CA PRO A 297 5.68 -14.28 -20.69
C PRO A 297 6.22 -15.46 -19.87
N SER A 298 7.54 -15.59 -19.78
CA SER A 298 8.16 -16.70 -19.06
C SER A 298 8.18 -16.43 -17.55
N PHE A 299 7.47 -17.25 -16.78
CA PHE A 299 7.42 -17.15 -15.32
C PHE A 299 8.52 -17.98 -14.65
N ASN A 300 9.76 -17.87 -15.14
CA ASN A 300 10.89 -18.53 -14.52
C ASN A 300 11.34 -17.71 -13.30
N ASN A 301 11.31 -18.31 -12.11
CA ASN A 301 11.74 -17.66 -10.87
C ASN A 301 13.16 -17.08 -10.97
N GLY A 302 14.08 -17.77 -11.65
CA GLY A 302 15.45 -17.29 -11.86
C GLY A 302 15.53 -16.03 -12.73
N LEU A 303 14.66 -15.93 -13.74
CA LEU A 303 14.56 -14.73 -14.58
C LEU A 303 13.93 -13.57 -13.81
N ILE A 304 12.87 -13.84 -13.05
CA ILE A 304 12.21 -12.83 -12.21
C ILE A 304 13.19 -12.27 -11.18
N SER A 305 13.97 -13.12 -10.50
CA SER A 305 14.99 -12.67 -9.54
C SER A 305 16.12 -11.86 -10.18
N ALA A 306 16.46 -12.12 -11.45
CA ALA A 306 17.48 -11.37 -12.17
C ALA A 306 16.98 -9.98 -12.63
N ILE A 307 15.70 -9.88 -13.01
CA ILE A 307 15.10 -8.62 -13.49
C ILE A 307 14.71 -7.72 -12.32
N LEU A 308 14.28 -8.30 -11.20
CA LEU A 308 13.69 -7.58 -10.07
C LEU A 308 14.54 -6.40 -9.55
N PRO A 309 15.86 -6.52 -9.34
CA PRO A 309 16.69 -5.41 -8.85
C PRO A 309 16.67 -4.18 -9.76
N GLN A 310 16.47 -4.36 -11.07
CA GLN A 310 16.46 -3.26 -12.05
C GLN A 310 15.07 -2.69 -12.34
N SER A 311 14.03 -3.37 -11.86
CA SER A 311 12.64 -2.97 -12.06
C SER A 311 12.20 -1.62 -11.43
N PRO A 312 12.75 -1.15 -10.30
CA PRO A 312 12.28 0.10 -9.68
C PRO A 312 12.49 1.34 -10.56
N ILE A 313 13.61 1.40 -11.28
CA ILE A 313 13.95 2.55 -12.14
C ILE A 313 12.99 2.64 -13.30
N ILE A 314 12.83 1.53 -14.03
CA ILE A 314 11.91 1.49 -15.16
C ILE A 314 10.48 1.76 -14.68
N LEU A 315 10.08 1.29 -13.50
CA LEU A 315 8.77 1.60 -12.92
C LEU A 315 8.59 3.12 -12.68
N ILE A 316 9.55 3.76 -12.00
CA ILE A 316 9.51 5.21 -11.74
C ILE A 316 9.41 5.98 -13.04
N ILE A 317 10.22 5.64 -14.04
CA ILE A 317 10.21 6.32 -15.34
C ILE A 317 8.91 6.09 -16.10
N LEU A 318 8.43 4.85 -16.18
CA LEU A 318 7.16 4.52 -16.83
C LEU A 318 6.02 5.38 -16.26
N ILE A 319 5.94 5.49 -14.93
CA ILE A 319 4.92 6.27 -14.23
C ILE A 319 5.08 7.77 -14.50
N VAL A 320 6.29 8.29 -14.25
CA VAL A 320 6.54 9.73 -14.24
C VAL A 320 6.46 10.31 -15.64
N GLU A 321 7.01 9.62 -16.64
CA GLU A 321 6.93 10.03 -18.05
C GLU A 321 5.46 10.12 -18.49
N HIS A 322 4.68 9.07 -18.21
CA HIS A 322 3.29 9.01 -18.59
C HIS A 322 2.43 10.10 -17.91
N ILE A 323 2.54 10.24 -16.58
CA ILE A 323 1.75 11.24 -15.83
C ILE A 323 2.17 12.68 -16.17
N ALA A 324 3.47 12.94 -16.37
CA ALA A 324 3.94 14.27 -16.75
C ALA A 324 3.35 14.70 -18.09
N ILE A 325 3.28 13.79 -19.07
CA ILE A 325 2.63 14.05 -20.36
C ILE A 325 1.13 14.30 -20.16
N ALA A 326 0.46 13.42 -19.41
CA ALA A 326 -0.98 13.49 -19.17
C ALA A 326 -1.38 14.82 -18.54
N LYS A 327 -0.75 15.18 -17.42
CA LYS A 327 -1.00 16.44 -16.71
C LYS A 327 -0.63 17.67 -17.55
N SER A 328 0.44 17.59 -18.36
CA SER A 328 0.85 18.69 -19.23
C SER A 328 -0.21 19.00 -20.30
N PHE A 329 -0.76 17.97 -20.96
CA PHE A 329 -1.83 18.16 -21.93
C PHE A 329 -3.16 18.54 -21.27
N GLY A 330 -3.52 17.93 -20.14
CA GLY A 330 -4.70 18.31 -19.35
C GLY A 330 -4.69 19.78 -18.95
N LYS A 331 -3.55 20.27 -18.42
CA LYS A 331 -3.39 21.68 -18.05
C LYS A 331 -3.43 22.63 -19.25
N LYS A 332 -2.83 22.26 -20.39
CA LYS A 332 -2.83 23.09 -21.61
C LYS A 332 -4.20 23.19 -22.26
N LEU A 333 -5.01 22.13 -22.17
CA LEU A 333 -6.28 22.00 -22.88
C LEU A 333 -7.51 22.15 -21.97
N GLY A 334 -7.31 22.32 -20.66
CA GLY A 334 -8.37 22.61 -19.69
C GLY A 334 -9.22 21.40 -19.29
N TYR A 335 -8.62 20.20 -19.18
CA TYR A 335 -9.29 19.02 -18.66
C TYR A 335 -8.49 18.35 -17.53
N GLU A 336 -9.19 17.66 -16.64
CA GLU A 336 -8.60 16.96 -15.52
C GLU A 336 -8.16 15.55 -15.91
N VAL A 337 -7.02 15.13 -15.36
CA VAL A 337 -6.44 13.80 -15.55
C VAL A 337 -6.32 13.15 -14.19
N ALA A 338 -6.84 11.93 -14.06
CA ALA A 338 -6.75 11.17 -12.81
C ALA A 338 -5.47 10.30 -12.81
N PRO A 339 -4.46 10.60 -11.98
CA PRO A 339 -3.16 9.91 -12.06
C PRO A 339 -3.26 8.39 -11.80
N SER A 340 -4.04 7.97 -10.82
CA SER A 340 -4.24 6.54 -10.52
C SER A 340 -4.85 5.76 -11.68
N GLN A 341 -5.76 6.40 -12.42
CA GLN A 341 -6.44 5.79 -13.55
C GLN A 341 -5.51 5.67 -14.76
N GLU A 342 -4.67 6.68 -15.01
CA GLU A 342 -3.62 6.62 -16.04
C GLU A 342 -2.58 5.52 -15.74
N ILE A 343 -2.13 5.40 -14.48
CA ILE A 343 -1.20 4.32 -14.06
C ILE A 343 -1.83 2.94 -14.31
N MET A 344 -3.12 2.78 -13.97
CA MET A 344 -3.82 1.53 -14.22
C MET A 344 -3.98 1.23 -15.72
N ALA A 345 -4.28 2.25 -16.54
CA ALA A 345 -4.38 2.11 -17.99
C ALA A 345 -3.04 1.66 -18.60
N GLN A 346 -1.94 2.26 -18.15
CA GLN A 346 -0.59 1.87 -18.55
C GLN A 346 -0.21 0.47 -18.04
N GLY A 347 -0.53 0.14 -16.79
CA GLY A 347 -0.31 -1.19 -16.22
C GLY A 347 -1.04 -2.27 -17.00
N THR A 348 -2.30 -2.03 -17.36
CA THR A 348 -3.10 -2.96 -18.17
C THR A 348 -2.50 -3.16 -19.57
N ALA A 349 -2.01 -2.08 -20.20
CA ALA A 349 -1.32 -2.17 -21.49
C ALA A 349 -0.05 -3.03 -21.40
N ASN A 350 0.72 -2.89 -20.32
CA ASN A 350 1.94 -3.66 -20.06
C ASN A 350 1.69 -5.11 -19.61
N ILE A 351 0.53 -5.40 -19.02
CA ILE A 351 0.12 -6.79 -18.75
C ILE A 351 -0.29 -7.49 -20.04
N LEU A 352 -1.11 -6.84 -20.88
CA LEU A 352 -1.66 -7.45 -22.09
C LEU A 352 -0.69 -7.48 -23.27
N GLY A 353 0.19 -6.47 -23.37
CA GLY A 353 1.17 -6.34 -24.46
C GLY A 353 2.05 -7.58 -24.67
N PRO A 354 2.68 -8.15 -23.63
CA PRO A 354 3.52 -9.35 -23.72
C PRO A 354 2.85 -10.56 -24.35
N PHE A 355 1.55 -10.76 -24.10
CA PHE A 355 0.78 -11.85 -24.72
C PHE A 355 0.67 -11.70 -26.23
N LEU A 356 0.60 -10.46 -26.72
CA LEU A 356 0.55 -10.12 -28.14
C LEU A 356 1.95 -10.01 -28.78
N GLY A 357 3.02 -10.30 -28.02
CA GLY A 357 4.40 -10.16 -28.50
C GLY A 357 5.01 -8.78 -28.25
N GLY A 358 4.33 -7.87 -27.55
CA GLY A 358 4.88 -6.57 -27.17
C GLY A 358 5.84 -6.62 -25.96
N TYR A 359 6.57 -5.53 -25.75
CA TYR A 359 7.37 -5.28 -24.55
C TYR A 359 6.80 -4.07 -23.79
N SER A 360 7.59 -3.45 -22.91
CA SER A 360 7.13 -2.33 -22.07
C SER A 360 6.74 -1.11 -22.91
N CYS A 361 5.58 -0.54 -22.61
CA CYS A 361 4.98 0.63 -23.24
C CYS A 361 4.70 1.76 -22.23
N THR A 362 4.73 2.98 -22.73
CA THR A 362 4.45 4.20 -21.96
C THR A 362 3.89 5.29 -22.87
N GLY A 363 3.49 6.43 -22.28
CA GLY A 363 3.02 7.59 -23.04
C GLY A 363 4.16 8.22 -23.85
N SER A 364 3.94 8.44 -25.15
CA SER A 364 4.94 9.08 -26.02
C SER A 364 4.67 10.58 -26.17
N PHE A 365 5.60 11.45 -25.77
CA PHE A 365 5.44 12.89 -25.92
C PHE A 365 5.27 13.30 -27.40
N GLY A 366 6.09 12.74 -28.28
CA GLY A 366 6.07 13.05 -29.72
C GLY A 366 4.76 12.63 -30.40
N ALA A 367 4.32 11.39 -30.16
CA ALA A 367 3.08 10.89 -30.76
C ALA A 367 1.84 11.60 -30.17
N SER A 368 1.83 11.85 -28.86
CA SER A 368 0.74 12.60 -28.20
C SER A 368 0.64 14.04 -28.70
N ALA A 369 1.77 14.69 -28.98
CA ALA A 369 1.79 16.03 -29.57
C ALA A 369 1.21 16.05 -31.00
N VAL A 370 1.47 15.01 -31.81
CA VAL A 370 0.87 14.86 -33.14
C VAL A 370 -0.64 14.62 -33.02
N LEU A 371 -1.06 13.72 -32.13
CA LEU A 371 -2.47 13.43 -31.91
C LEU A 371 -3.25 14.68 -31.45
N SER A 372 -2.68 15.44 -30.51
CA SER A 372 -3.27 16.68 -30.02
C SER A 372 -3.36 17.77 -31.10
N LYS A 373 -2.30 17.93 -31.91
CA LYS A 373 -2.30 18.86 -33.06
C LYS A 373 -3.30 18.48 -34.16
N ALA A 374 -3.53 17.18 -34.35
CA ALA A 374 -4.55 16.69 -35.28
C ALA A 374 -5.99 16.96 -34.80
N GLY A 375 -6.17 17.44 -33.56
CA GLY A 375 -7.46 17.92 -33.05
C GLY A 375 -8.34 16.85 -32.44
N VAL A 376 -7.73 15.81 -31.86
CA VAL A 376 -8.41 14.70 -31.18
C VAL A 376 -9.48 15.15 -30.18
N LYS A 377 -10.61 14.43 -30.19
CA LYS A 377 -11.78 14.69 -29.34
C LYS A 377 -11.90 13.66 -28.22
N THR A 378 -11.58 12.40 -28.47
CA THR A 378 -11.67 11.35 -27.45
C THR A 378 -10.51 10.35 -27.52
N PRO A 379 -10.29 9.56 -26.45
CA PRO A 379 -9.31 8.47 -26.46
C PRO A 379 -9.55 7.41 -27.56
N LEU A 380 -10.76 7.36 -28.15
CA LEU A 380 -11.11 6.42 -29.23
C LEU A 380 -10.20 6.58 -30.46
N ALA A 381 -9.56 7.73 -30.65
CA ALA A 381 -8.55 7.92 -31.70
C ALA A 381 -7.41 6.89 -31.64
N GLY A 382 -7.09 6.39 -30.43
CA GLY A 382 -6.14 5.30 -30.23
C GLY A 382 -6.55 4.01 -30.95
N LEU A 383 -7.84 3.69 -31.00
CA LEU A 383 -8.33 2.50 -31.70
C LEU A 383 -8.12 2.58 -33.21
N PHE A 384 -8.31 3.75 -33.83
CA PHE A 384 -8.00 3.97 -35.24
C PHE A 384 -6.49 3.87 -35.52
N SER A 385 -5.66 4.36 -34.58
CA SER A 385 -4.21 4.14 -34.64
C SER A 385 -3.85 2.65 -34.55
N ALA A 386 -4.51 1.89 -33.67
CA ALA A 386 -4.32 0.44 -33.56
C ALA A 386 -4.72 -0.29 -34.85
N PHE A 387 -5.81 0.12 -35.50
CA PHE A 387 -6.20 -0.40 -36.81
C PHE A 387 -5.15 -0.11 -37.89
N MET A 388 -4.57 1.10 -37.90
CA MET A 388 -3.49 1.46 -38.82
C MET A 388 -2.22 0.62 -38.58
N LEU A 389 -1.87 0.36 -37.32
CA LEU A 389 -0.75 -0.50 -36.95
C LEU A 389 -1.00 -1.97 -37.35
N LEU A 390 -2.22 -2.46 -37.16
CA LEU A 390 -2.63 -3.80 -37.60
C LEU A 390 -2.52 -3.93 -39.13
N LEU A 391 -3.02 -2.94 -39.87
CA LEU A 391 -2.88 -2.90 -41.33
C LEU A 391 -1.40 -2.91 -41.76
N ALA A 392 -0.56 -2.13 -41.08
CA ALA A 392 0.87 -2.10 -41.35
C ALA A 392 1.56 -3.46 -41.14
N LEU A 393 1.19 -4.18 -40.08
CA LEU A 393 1.74 -5.48 -39.72
C LEU A 393 1.41 -6.58 -40.75
N TYR A 394 0.26 -6.49 -41.43
CA TYR A 394 -0.16 -7.47 -42.42
C TYR A 394 0.16 -7.05 -43.87
N ALA A 395 0.05 -5.76 -44.20
CA ALA A 395 0.13 -5.29 -45.59
C ALA A 395 1.43 -4.56 -45.95
N LEU A 396 2.13 -3.95 -45.00
CA LEU A 396 3.29 -3.06 -45.29
C LEU A 396 4.66 -3.69 -44.99
N THR A 397 4.73 -4.92 -44.49
CA THR A 397 6.00 -5.61 -44.14
C THR A 397 6.97 -5.71 -45.31
N GLY A 398 6.48 -5.93 -46.54
CA GLY A 398 7.31 -5.93 -47.75
C GLY A 398 7.94 -4.57 -48.06
N VAL A 399 7.26 -3.47 -47.70
CA VAL A 399 7.83 -2.12 -47.81
C VAL A 399 8.87 -1.88 -46.72
N PHE A 400 8.59 -2.36 -45.50
CA PHE A 400 9.49 -2.18 -44.35
C PHE A 400 10.85 -2.88 -44.51
N TYR A 401 10.89 -3.95 -45.30
CA TYR A 401 12.14 -4.65 -45.66
C TYR A 401 13.23 -3.69 -46.19
N PHE A 402 12.84 -2.73 -47.03
CA PHE A 402 13.77 -1.81 -47.70
C PHE A 402 14.14 -0.59 -46.86
N ILE A 403 13.64 -0.44 -45.63
CA ILE A 403 13.94 0.74 -44.80
C ILE A 403 15.45 0.79 -44.49
N PRO A 404 16.15 1.91 -44.79
CA PRO A 404 17.54 2.09 -44.37
C PRO A 404 17.66 2.30 -42.85
N ARG A 405 18.57 1.59 -42.19
CA ARG A 405 18.84 1.77 -40.75
C ARG A 405 19.38 3.16 -40.44
N ALA A 406 20.16 3.75 -41.35
CA ALA A 406 20.66 5.12 -41.22
C ALA A 406 19.54 6.17 -41.21
N ALA A 407 18.46 5.95 -41.98
CA ALA A 407 17.29 6.83 -41.98
C ALA A 407 16.52 6.75 -40.65
N LEU A 408 16.36 5.54 -40.09
CA LEU A 408 15.78 5.35 -38.75
C LEU A 408 16.62 6.04 -37.66
N ALA A 409 17.94 5.94 -37.72
CA ALA A 409 18.83 6.65 -36.78
C ALA A 409 18.66 8.18 -36.87
N GLY A 410 18.58 8.73 -38.10
CA GLY A 410 18.28 10.15 -38.32
C GLY A 410 16.92 10.57 -37.77
N LEU A 411 15.89 9.72 -37.93
CA LEU A 411 14.58 9.93 -37.35
C LEU A 411 14.62 9.95 -35.82
N ILE A 412 15.34 9.03 -35.19
CA ILE A 412 15.49 8.97 -33.72
C ILE A 412 16.18 10.26 -33.24
N ILE A 413 17.31 10.64 -33.84
CA ILE A 413 18.07 11.85 -33.47
C ILE A 413 17.18 13.09 -33.58
N HIS A 414 16.45 13.24 -34.68
CA HIS A 414 15.52 14.34 -34.87
C HIS A 414 14.41 14.39 -33.80
N ALA A 415 13.86 13.23 -33.42
CA ALA A 415 12.80 13.14 -32.42
C ALA A 415 13.31 13.57 -31.02
N VAL A 416 14.45 13.04 -30.58
CA VAL A 416 14.98 13.31 -29.23
C VAL A 416 15.64 14.69 -29.10
N PHE A 417 16.14 15.27 -30.20
CA PHE A 417 16.72 16.62 -30.17
C PHE A 417 15.73 17.67 -29.65
N SER A 418 14.43 17.47 -29.93
CA SER A 418 13.37 18.36 -29.44
C SER A 418 13.05 18.25 -27.93
N LEU A 419 13.54 17.19 -27.27
CA LEU A 419 13.33 16.93 -25.84
C LEU A 419 14.44 17.51 -24.94
N VAL A 420 15.59 17.88 -25.52
CA VAL A 420 16.72 18.49 -24.79
C VAL A 420 16.28 19.85 -24.22
N ALA A 421 16.52 20.06 -22.91
CA ALA A 421 16.23 21.34 -22.27
C ALA A 421 17.00 22.49 -22.94
N THR A 422 16.29 23.55 -23.30
CA THR A 422 16.91 24.73 -23.92
C THR A 422 17.76 25.51 -22.91
N PRO A 423 18.85 26.17 -23.33
CA PRO A 423 19.68 26.98 -22.42
C PRO A 423 18.89 28.04 -21.64
N SER A 424 17.87 28.64 -22.26
CA SER A 424 16.97 29.60 -21.60
C SER A 424 16.16 28.98 -20.47
N THR A 425 15.86 27.68 -20.53
CA THR A 425 15.15 26.94 -19.47
C THR A 425 16.08 26.69 -18.28
N VAL A 426 17.34 26.32 -18.53
CA VAL A 426 18.36 26.13 -17.49
C VAL A 426 18.64 27.45 -16.76
N LEU A 427 18.75 28.57 -17.49
CA LEU A 427 18.88 29.90 -16.88
C LEU A 427 17.69 30.25 -15.98
N LYS A 428 16.46 29.88 -16.36
CA LYS A 428 15.29 30.05 -15.49
C LYS A 428 15.41 29.23 -14.21
N TYR A 429 15.92 28.00 -14.28
CA TYR A 429 16.15 27.19 -13.07
C TYR A 429 17.13 27.88 -12.12
N TRP A 430 18.20 28.50 -12.63
CA TRP A 430 19.13 29.29 -11.83
C TRP A 430 18.45 30.45 -11.10
N TYR A 431 17.59 31.21 -11.80
CA TYR A 431 16.85 32.31 -11.18
C TYR A 431 15.76 31.86 -10.20
N LEU A 432 15.22 30.65 -10.36
CA LEU A 432 14.19 30.08 -9.46
C LEU A 432 14.82 29.47 -8.20
N SER A 433 15.77 28.55 -8.37
CA SER A 433 16.46 27.90 -7.26
C SER A 433 17.85 27.41 -7.71
N PRO A 434 18.93 28.10 -7.30
CA PRO A 434 20.30 27.72 -7.68
C PRO A 434 20.66 26.29 -7.27
N LEU A 435 20.21 25.84 -6.09
CA LEU A 435 20.47 24.47 -5.60
C LEU A 435 19.82 23.41 -6.49
N GLU A 436 18.60 23.63 -6.95
CA GLU A 436 17.93 22.71 -7.87
C GLU A 436 18.57 22.73 -9.26
N CYS A 437 19.06 23.88 -9.71
CA CYS A 437 19.87 23.97 -10.93
C CYS A 437 21.17 23.14 -10.82
N LEU A 438 21.84 23.16 -9.67
CA LEU A 438 23.03 22.32 -9.43
C LEU A 438 22.69 20.84 -9.44
N ILE A 439 21.57 20.42 -8.83
CA ILE A 439 21.08 19.05 -8.89
C ILE A 439 20.81 18.63 -10.34
N TRP A 440 20.21 19.52 -11.14
CA TRP A 440 19.96 19.27 -12.57
C TRP A 440 21.26 19.04 -13.35
N VAL A 441 22.26 19.91 -13.16
CA VAL A 441 23.57 19.80 -13.82
C VAL A 441 24.28 18.52 -13.38
N ALA A 442 24.28 18.21 -12.08
CA ALA A 442 24.84 16.98 -11.54
C ALA A 442 24.18 15.74 -12.16
N GLY A 443 22.85 15.75 -12.33
CA GLY A 443 22.12 14.68 -12.99
C GLY A 443 22.55 14.42 -14.43
N VAL A 444 22.62 15.49 -15.23
CA VAL A 444 23.05 15.37 -16.64
C VAL A 444 24.51 14.91 -16.73
N ALA A 445 25.39 15.44 -15.87
CA ALA A 445 26.79 15.02 -15.84
C ALA A 445 26.93 13.53 -15.44
N MET A 446 26.29 13.10 -14.35
CA MET A 446 26.32 11.70 -13.91
C MET A 446 25.82 10.74 -14.98
N ALA A 447 24.77 11.12 -15.71
CA ALA A 447 24.23 10.29 -16.78
C ALA A 447 25.21 10.10 -17.95
N ILE A 448 25.98 11.14 -18.27
CA ILE A 448 26.98 11.07 -19.35
C ILE A 448 28.18 10.22 -18.95
N PHE A 449 28.60 10.26 -17.68
CA PHE A 449 29.83 9.60 -17.22
C PHE A 449 29.64 8.20 -16.63
N THR A 450 28.49 7.90 -16.03
CA THR A 450 28.27 6.63 -15.31
C THR A 450 27.15 5.81 -15.90
N GLY A 451 25.97 6.42 -16.12
CA GLY A 451 24.80 5.71 -16.61
C GLY A 451 23.51 6.42 -16.24
N LEU A 452 22.43 6.03 -16.89
CA LEU A 452 21.13 6.69 -16.71
C LEU A 452 20.50 6.32 -15.36
N GLU A 453 20.68 5.08 -14.91
CA GLU A 453 20.25 4.57 -13.61
C GLU A 453 20.80 5.39 -12.43
N THR A 454 22.13 5.52 -12.36
CA THR A 454 22.82 6.23 -11.27
C THR A 454 22.43 7.71 -11.21
N ALA A 455 22.23 8.35 -12.38
CA ALA A 455 21.80 9.74 -12.46
C ALA A 455 20.42 9.99 -11.82
N ILE A 456 19.47 9.06 -12.00
CA ILE A 456 18.13 9.17 -11.40
C ILE A 456 18.22 9.04 -9.89
N TYR A 457 18.97 8.06 -9.38
CA TYR A 457 19.11 7.86 -7.93
C TYR A 457 19.75 9.07 -7.25
N VAL A 458 20.83 9.59 -7.82
CA VAL A 458 21.53 10.75 -7.28
C VAL A 458 20.65 11.99 -7.31
N THR A 459 19.99 12.29 -8.43
CA THR A 459 19.15 13.50 -8.54
C THR A 459 17.91 13.45 -7.66
N THR A 460 17.23 12.31 -7.59
CA THR A 460 16.06 12.12 -6.74
C THR A 460 16.46 12.14 -5.27
N GLY A 461 17.55 11.46 -4.90
CA GLY A 461 18.09 11.47 -3.54
C GLY A 461 18.53 12.86 -3.08
N LEU A 462 19.24 13.62 -3.91
CA LEU A 462 19.62 15.00 -3.61
C LEU A 462 18.42 15.93 -3.49
N SER A 463 17.40 15.76 -4.35
CA SER A 463 16.17 16.56 -4.26
C SER A 463 15.38 16.25 -2.98
N PHE A 464 15.32 14.97 -2.60
CA PHE A 464 14.70 14.54 -1.35
C PHE A 464 15.49 15.03 -0.12
N LEU A 465 16.82 14.96 -0.16
CA LEU A 465 17.68 15.52 0.89
C LEU A 465 17.47 17.03 1.02
N LEU A 466 17.40 17.76 -0.09
CA LEU A 466 17.13 19.19 -0.08
C LEU A 466 15.76 19.50 0.53
N LEU A 467 14.73 18.70 0.23
CA LEU A 467 13.41 18.80 0.86
C LEU A 467 13.49 18.57 2.38
N LEU A 468 14.17 17.51 2.83
CA LEU A 468 14.35 17.23 4.26
C LEU A 468 15.10 18.36 4.98
N VAL A 469 16.16 18.91 4.35
CA VAL A 469 16.90 20.04 4.91
C VAL A 469 16.02 21.29 5.00
N ARG A 470 15.19 21.57 4.00
CA ARG A 470 14.24 22.70 4.03
C ARG A 470 13.23 22.54 5.18
N ILE A 471 12.67 21.35 5.37
CA ILE A 471 11.72 21.06 6.47
C ILE A 471 12.42 21.10 7.84
N ALA A 472 13.64 20.58 7.96
CA ALA A 472 14.37 20.54 9.22
C ALA A 472 14.91 21.92 9.66
N ARG A 473 15.25 22.80 8.71
CA ARG A 473 15.86 24.12 8.96
C ARG A 473 14.85 25.28 8.89
N THR A 474 13.65 25.08 9.42
CA THR A 474 12.66 26.15 9.60
C THR A 474 13.02 27.04 10.80
N LYS A 475 12.89 28.36 10.64
CA LYS A 475 13.15 29.33 11.72
C LYS A 475 11.83 29.80 12.32
N GLY A 476 11.61 29.57 13.61
CA GLY A 476 10.45 30.15 14.30
C GLY A 476 10.56 31.66 14.44
N GLN A 477 9.41 32.31 14.57
CA GLN A 477 9.31 33.78 14.68
C GLN A 477 8.63 34.16 16.00
N PHE A 478 9.09 35.24 16.61
CA PHE A 478 8.42 35.84 17.76
C PHE A 478 7.59 37.02 17.27
N LEU A 479 6.34 37.08 17.71
CA LEU A 479 5.41 38.08 17.22
C LEU A 479 5.23 39.23 18.21
N GLY A 480 5.17 40.43 17.66
CA GLY A 480 4.90 41.68 18.36
C GLY A 480 3.67 42.37 17.81
N ARG A 481 3.10 43.28 18.58
CA ARG A 481 1.82 43.92 18.32
C ARG A 481 1.98 45.19 17.46
N VAL A 482 1.07 45.35 16.51
CA VAL A 482 0.93 46.54 15.67
C VAL A 482 -0.54 46.92 15.57
N PRO A 483 -0.94 48.16 15.91
CA PRO A 483 -2.28 48.65 15.65
C PRO A 483 -2.45 48.97 14.16
N VAL A 484 -3.45 48.35 13.53
CA VAL A 484 -3.77 48.55 12.11
C VAL A 484 -5.18 49.13 11.97
N GLN A 485 -5.32 50.14 11.12
CA GLN A 485 -6.60 50.75 10.77
C GLN A 485 -6.89 50.53 9.28
N GLN A 486 -8.06 50.00 8.97
CA GLN A 486 -8.51 49.86 7.58
C GLN A 486 -9.03 51.21 7.08
N ILE A 487 -8.36 51.79 6.09
CA ILE A 487 -8.78 53.03 5.43
C ILE A 487 -9.58 52.67 4.18
N ASP A 488 -10.87 53.00 4.15
CA ASP A 488 -11.71 52.84 2.96
C ASP A 488 -11.42 53.98 1.96
N GLN A 489 -10.80 53.64 0.83
CA GLN A 489 -10.40 54.61 -0.18
C GLN A 489 -11.59 55.29 -0.90
N SER A 490 -12.81 54.75 -0.79
CA SER A 490 -14.02 55.32 -1.40
C SER A 490 -14.50 56.61 -0.72
N ARG A 491 -13.98 56.95 0.46
CA ARG A 491 -14.40 58.12 1.28
C ARG A 491 -13.41 59.28 1.29
N LYS A 492 -12.45 59.34 0.35
CA LYS A 492 -11.38 60.36 0.26
C LYS A 492 -11.81 61.83 0.09
N GLY A 493 -13.11 62.17 0.15
CA GLY A 493 -13.63 63.51 -0.09
C GLY A 493 -14.50 64.11 1.03
N LEU A 494 -14.65 63.44 2.17
CA LEU A 494 -15.36 63.99 3.33
C LEU A 494 -14.36 64.42 4.41
N GLU A 495 -14.50 65.67 4.82
CA GLU A 495 -13.64 66.49 5.68
C GLU A 495 -12.89 65.77 6.82
N GLU A 496 -11.67 66.23 7.10
CA GLU A 496 -10.77 65.79 8.18
C GLU A 496 -11.41 65.82 9.59
N THR A 497 -12.54 66.50 9.76
CA THR A 497 -13.29 66.63 11.02
C THR A 497 -14.16 65.41 11.36
N ALA A 498 -14.34 64.45 10.43
CA ALA A 498 -15.05 63.19 10.69
C ALA A 498 -14.14 62.00 11.04
N PHE A 499 -12.82 62.20 11.18
CA PHE A 499 -11.85 61.15 11.49
C PHE A 499 -11.94 60.58 12.91
N GLU A 500 -12.67 61.23 13.83
CA GLU A 500 -12.83 60.80 15.22
C GLU A 500 -13.93 59.76 15.46
N LYS A 501 -14.71 59.37 14.43
CA LYS A 501 -15.59 58.20 14.58
C LYS A 501 -14.73 56.93 14.58
N ARG A 502 -14.32 56.50 15.78
CA ARG A 502 -13.65 55.24 16.13
C ARG A 502 -13.91 54.11 15.12
N THR A 503 -13.18 54.07 14.02
CA THR A 503 -13.03 52.83 13.25
C THR A 503 -12.18 51.94 14.15
N ALA A 504 -12.73 50.81 14.60
CA ALA A 504 -12.06 49.91 15.54
C ALA A 504 -10.64 49.59 15.02
N MET A 505 -9.61 50.05 15.74
CA MET A 505 -8.24 49.64 15.47
C MET A 505 -8.15 48.14 15.72
N ARG A 506 -7.62 47.40 14.74
CA ARG A 506 -7.39 45.98 14.87
C ARG A 506 -5.92 45.75 15.19
N GLU A 507 -5.65 44.94 16.19
CA GLU A 507 -4.29 44.50 16.47
C GLU A 507 -3.87 43.44 15.43
N MET A 508 -2.72 43.66 14.82
CA MET A 508 -2.03 42.72 13.94
C MET A 508 -0.70 42.34 14.60
N PHE A 509 -0.27 41.11 14.39
CA PHE A 509 0.98 40.60 14.93
C PHE A 509 2.01 40.47 13.81
N LEU A 510 3.19 41.07 13.96
CA LEU A 510 4.31 41.02 13.01
C LEU A 510 5.57 40.49 13.69
N ASP A 511 6.55 40.02 12.92
CA ASP A 511 7.83 39.52 13.43
C ASP A 511 8.58 40.62 14.20
N LEU A 512 8.93 40.33 15.47
CA LEU A 512 9.70 41.21 16.34
C LEU A 512 11.12 41.45 15.78
N ASP A 513 11.71 40.45 15.15
CA ASP A 513 13.08 40.52 14.64
C ASP A 513 13.18 41.18 13.26
N ARG A 514 12.04 41.53 12.64
CA ARG A 514 11.96 42.20 11.32
C ARG A 514 12.72 41.45 10.22
N ASN A 515 12.69 40.13 10.25
CA ASN A 515 13.25 39.29 9.19
C ASN A 515 12.25 39.06 8.04
N ASP A 516 11.09 39.70 8.09
CA ASP A 516 10.04 39.63 7.09
C ASP A 516 10.13 40.76 6.03
N ALA A 517 9.33 40.66 4.98
CA ALA A 517 9.24 41.67 3.92
C ALA A 517 8.29 42.83 4.29
N SER A 518 8.04 43.06 5.59
CA SER A 518 7.15 44.11 6.06
C SER A 518 7.80 45.51 5.97
N ASN A 519 6.98 46.56 6.00
CA ASN A 519 7.50 47.92 5.98
C ASN A 519 8.33 48.19 7.25
N ARG A 520 9.61 48.56 7.07
CA ARG A 520 10.56 48.84 8.14
C ARG A 520 10.20 50.08 8.97
N ASP A 521 9.38 50.97 8.42
CA ASP A 521 8.97 52.20 9.10
C ASP A 521 7.89 51.98 10.16
N ILE A 522 7.27 50.80 10.19
CA ILE A 522 6.29 50.44 11.22
C ILE A 522 7.05 50.18 12.53
N VAL A 523 6.54 50.66 13.66
CA VAL A 523 7.06 50.30 14.99
C VAL A 523 6.27 49.09 15.49
N VAL A 524 6.97 47.98 15.78
CA VAL A 524 6.36 46.81 16.42
C VAL A 524 6.61 46.91 17.91
N GLU A 525 5.54 46.85 18.69
CA GLU A 525 5.59 46.81 20.14
C GLU A 525 5.72 45.37 20.62
N THR A 526 6.52 45.11 21.64
CA THR A 526 6.47 43.83 22.33
C THR A 526 5.10 43.65 23.01
N PRO A 527 4.58 42.42 23.11
CA PRO A 527 3.41 42.15 23.96
C PRO A 527 3.67 42.59 25.42
N HIS A 528 2.62 42.57 26.26
CA HIS A 528 2.75 42.89 27.68
C HIS A 528 3.97 42.21 28.34
N GLY A 529 4.64 42.92 29.25
CA GLY A 529 5.85 42.43 29.92
C GLY A 529 5.64 41.04 30.53
N GLY A 530 6.39 40.06 30.04
CA GLY A 530 6.29 38.66 30.47
C GLY A 530 5.41 37.75 29.61
N VAL A 531 4.76 38.27 28.56
CA VAL A 531 3.99 37.49 27.59
C VAL A 531 4.76 37.38 26.28
N LEU A 532 4.98 36.15 25.81
CA LEU A 532 5.68 35.87 24.57
C LEU A 532 4.75 35.18 23.58
N ILE A 533 4.73 35.64 22.33
CA ILE A 533 3.96 35.01 21.25
C ILE A 533 4.95 34.36 20.28
N TYR A 534 4.87 33.03 20.15
CA TYR A 534 5.72 32.26 19.26
C TYR A 534 4.90 31.67 18.11
N HIS A 535 5.33 31.94 16.88
CA HIS A 535 4.69 31.43 15.67
C HIS A 535 5.54 30.35 15.01
N PHE A 536 4.89 29.20 14.75
CA PHE A 536 5.46 28.16 13.90
C PHE A 536 5.17 28.50 12.43
N PRO A 537 6.17 28.76 11.58
CA PRO A 537 5.93 29.06 10.16
C PRO A 537 5.48 27.83 9.36
N GLU A 538 5.86 26.63 9.81
CA GLU A 538 5.53 25.35 9.19
C GLU A 538 5.06 24.35 10.26
N GLY A 539 4.60 23.17 9.85
CA GLY A 539 4.14 22.14 10.76
C GLY A 539 5.22 21.70 11.75
N LEU A 540 4.84 21.51 13.02
CA LEU A 540 5.71 21.01 14.07
C LEU A 540 5.84 19.49 13.99
N ASN A 541 7.03 19.01 13.64
CA ASN A 541 7.31 17.59 13.43
C ASN A 541 8.63 17.15 14.10
N TYR A 542 8.85 15.83 14.18
CA TYR A 542 10.06 15.25 14.78
C TYR A 542 11.39 15.77 14.18
N LEU A 543 11.40 16.23 12.92
CA LEU A 543 12.59 16.74 12.25
C LEU A 543 12.97 18.16 12.70
N ASN A 544 11.98 19.04 12.93
CA ASN A 544 12.22 20.45 13.22
C ASN A 544 11.97 20.84 14.69
N GLN A 545 11.27 20.03 15.48
CA GLN A 545 10.89 20.39 16.84
C GLN A 545 12.08 20.76 17.74
N ALA A 546 13.20 20.03 17.68
CA ALA A 546 14.36 20.31 18.52
C ALA A 546 14.95 21.70 18.26
N GLN A 547 14.96 22.15 16.99
CA GLN A 547 15.42 23.49 16.63
C GLN A 547 14.45 24.54 17.15
N HIS A 548 13.14 24.37 16.92
CA HIS A 548 12.13 25.33 17.36
C HIS A 548 12.09 25.50 18.89
N LEU A 549 12.07 24.37 19.62
CA LEU A 549 12.01 24.33 21.08
C LEU A 549 13.28 24.91 21.72
N LYS A 550 14.44 24.68 21.10
CA LYS A 550 15.69 25.32 21.51
C LYS A 550 15.63 26.83 21.29
N THR A 551 15.20 27.29 20.12
CA THR A 551 15.05 28.73 19.83
C THR A 551 14.08 29.40 20.81
N LEU A 552 12.97 28.72 21.14
CA LEU A 552 12.01 29.19 22.14
C LEU A 552 12.69 29.36 23.52
N THR A 553 13.38 28.31 23.97
CA THR A 553 14.04 28.29 25.28
C THR A 553 15.18 29.31 25.39
N ASP A 554 16.04 29.38 24.37
CA ASP A 554 17.16 30.34 24.31
C ASP A 554 16.65 31.80 24.32
N TYR A 555 15.55 32.08 23.61
CA TYR A 555 14.93 33.40 23.62
C TYR A 555 14.36 33.76 25.00
N VAL A 556 13.65 32.81 25.63
CA VAL A 556 13.11 32.99 26.97
C VAL A 556 14.22 33.30 27.98
N TYR A 557 15.30 32.51 27.99
CA TYR A 557 16.40 32.71 28.92
C TYR A 557 17.20 34.00 28.72
N THR A 558 17.16 34.59 27.52
CA THR A 558 17.86 35.84 27.22
C THR A 558 17.00 37.09 27.41
N ARG A 559 15.66 36.96 27.35
CA ARG A 559 14.70 38.09 27.36
C ARG A 559 13.75 38.10 28.54
N THR A 560 13.88 37.16 29.48
CA THR A 560 13.09 37.11 30.72
C THR A 560 13.98 36.89 31.93
N GLN A 561 13.53 37.40 33.09
CA GLN A 561 14.19 37.14 34.37
C GLN A 561 13.47 36.04 35.17
N ARG A 562 14.21 35.39 36.07
CA ARG A 562 13.66 34.44 37.04
C ARG A 562 12.87 35.16 38.12
N SER A 563 11.89 34.48 38.72
CA SER A 563 11.08 35.05 39.80
C SER A 563 11.80 35.08 41.16
N THR A 564 12.82 34.24 41.35
CA THR A 564 13.65 34.18 42.57
C THR A 564 15.13 34.15 42.23
N GLU A 565 15.96 34.71 43.12
CA GLU A 565 17.41 34.54 43.06
C GLU A 565 17.76 33.05 43.19
N GLN A 566 18.73 32.59 42.40
CA GLN A 566 19.13 31.19 42.42
C GLN A 566 19.70 30.87 43.80
N PRO A 567 19.22 29.84 44.52
CA PRO A 567 19.91 29.39 45.72
C PRO A 567 21.35 29.05 45.32
N SER A 568 22.34 29.55 46.06
CA SER A 568 23.76 29.30 45.84
C SER A 568 24.02 27.79 45.87
N LYS A 569 23.91 27.12 44.72
CA LYS A 569 24.28 25.72 44.58
C LYS A 569 25.78 25.60 44.74
N ASP A 570 26.18 24.69 45.61
CA ASP A 570 27.57 24.37 45.81
C ASP A 570 28.17 23.86 44.49
N THR A 571 29.42 24.24 44.17
CA THR A 571 30.02 23.96 42.84
C THR A 571 30.21 22.44 42.62
N SER A 572 30.13 21.65 43.68
CA SER A 572 30.14 20.18 43.69
C SER A 572 28.82 19.54 43.23
N GLU A 573 27.69 20.26 43.29
CA GLU A 573 26.36 19.75 42.94
C GLU A 573 25.94 20.08 41.50
N THR A 574 26.69 20.94 40.82
CA THR A 574 26.47 21.21 39.39
C THR A 574 26.89 19.99 38.57
N LEU A 575 25.99 19.52 37.70
CA LEU A 575 26.32 18.44 36.78
C LEU A 575 27.44 18.92 35.85
N TRP A 576 28.38 18.05 35.51
CA TRP A 576 29.49 18.38 34.59
C TRP A 576 29.03 18.88 33.20
N CYS A 577 27.78 18.56 32.82
CA CYS A 577 27.12 19.00 31.59
C CYS A 577 26.43 20.36 31.71
N ASP A 578 26.15 20.83 32.93
CA ASP A 578 25.50 22.11 33.15
C ASP A 578 26.49 23.19 32.75
N LYS A 579 26.12 24.03 31.78
CA LYS A 579 26.92 25.20 31.48
C LYS A 579 26.89 26.09 32.73
N PRO A 580 28.03 26.62 33.22
CA PRO A 580 28.02 27.61 34.29
C PRO A 580 27.38 28.88 33.71
N VAL A 581 26.07 29.03 33.88
CA VAL A 581 25.37 30.16 33.30
C VAL A 581 25.47 31.32 34.27
N THR A 582 26.41 32.22 33.99
CA THR A 582 26.45 33.55 34.63
C THR A 582 25.34 34.38 34.00
N TYR A 583 24.10 34.23 34.50
CA TYR A 583 23.03 35.15 34.13
C TYR A 583 23.32 36.51 34.76
N LYS A 584 23.57 37.54 33.95
CA LYS A 584 23.55 38.90 34.47
C LYS A 584 22.10 39.23 34.82
N GLN A 585 21.87 39.50 36.10
CA GLN A 585 20.62 40.04 36.60
C GLN A 585 20.57 41.49 36.11
N ASP A 586 19.98 41.71 34.93
CA ASP A 586 19.69 43.05 34.42
C ASP A 586 18.35 43.50 35.01
N ASP A 587 18.37 44.57 35.81
CA ASP A 587 17.22 45.10 36.57
C ASP A 587 16.01 45.57 35.70
N GLY A 588 16.08 45.44 34.37
CA GLY A 588 15.10 45.94 33.41
C GLY A 588 14.31 44.89 32.62
N VAL A 589 14.53 43.59 32.83
CA VAL A 589 13.92 42.52 32.00
C VAL A 589 12.68 41.93 32.70
N PRO A 590 11.52 41.72 32.03
CA PRO A 590 10.30 41.27 32.70
C PRO A 590 10.36 39.79 33.13
N ILE A 591 9.59 39.45 34.18
CA ILE A 591 9.37 38.05 34.61
C ILE A 591 8.47 37.35 33.59
N LEU A 592 8.80 36.11 33.21
CA LEU A 592 7.97 35.30 32.33
C LEU A 592 6.64 34.92 33.01
N ARG A 593 5.52 35.22 32.38
CA ARG A 593 4.16 34.92 32.87
C ARG A 593 3.41 33.94 31.96
N ALA A 594 3.45 34.16 30.65
CA ALA A 594 2.68 33.38 29.70
C ALA A 594 3.40 33.20 28.36
N ILE A 595 3.19 32.04 27.74
CA ILE A 595 3.63 31.73 26.39
C ILE A 595 2.41 31.42 25.55
N VAL A 596 2.21 32.23 24.51
CA VAL A 596 1.19 32.03 23.49
C VAL A 596 1.84 31.40 22.28
N ILE A 597 1.42 30.19 21.95
CA ILE A 597 1.88 29.47 20.76
C ILE A 597 0.82 29.60 19.68
N ASP A 598 1.18 30.23 18.57
CA ASP A 598 0.36 30.22 17.38
C ASP A 598 0.60 28.92 16.58
N CYS A 599 -0.39 28.04 16.61
CA CYS A 599 -0.45 26.76 15.90
C CYS A 599 -1.28 26.85 14.61
N SER A 600 -1.52 28.04 14.06
CA SER A 600 -2.34 28.23 12.85
C SER A 600 -1.85 27.42 11.62
N THR A 601 -0.55 27.17 11.53
CA THR A 601 0.12 26.38 10.47
C THR A 601 0.22 24.88 10.80
N ILE A 602 -0.04 24.50 12.06
CA ILE A 602 0.12 23.14 12.54
C ILE A 602 -1.12 22.33 12.18
N HIS A 603 -0.97 21.47 11.18
CA HIS A 603 -2.00 20.52 10.80
C HIS A 603 -1.92 19.24 11.63
N ASN A 604 -0.73 18.63 11.74
CA ASN A 604 -0.51 17.39 12.48
C ASN A 604 0.67 17.59 13.45
N ILE A 605 0.61 16.93 14.60
CA ILE A 605 1.69 16.88 15.58
C ILE A 605 2.01 15.41 15.86
N ASP A 606 3.29 15.06 15.87
CA ASP A 606 3.76 13.72 16.23
C ASP A 606 4.12 13.62 17.72
N ILE A 607 4.32 12.39 18.19
CA ILE A 607 4.61 12.09 19.60
C ILE A 607 5.88 12.80 20.08
N THR A 608 6.93 12.83 19.25
CA THR A 608 8.22 13.44 19.60
C THR A 608 8.04 14.94 19.83
N SER A 609 7.30 15.61 18.95
CA SER A 609 6.96 17.04 19.06
C SER A 609 6.16 17.37 20.32
N VAL A 610 5.17 16.53 20.67
CA VAL A 610 4.41 16.71 21.91
C VAL A 610 5.30 16.51 23.14
N GLN A 611 6.15 15.48 23.14
CA GLN A 611 7.09 15.25 24.24
C GLN A 611 8.09 16.41 24.39
N GLY A 612 8.62 16.92 23.28
CA GLY A 612 9.51 18.08 23.31
C GLY A 612 8.85 19.33 23.92
N LEU A 613 7.57 19.57 23.61
CA LEU A 613 6.81 20.66 24.25
C LEU A 613 6.66 20.43 25.76
N VAL A 614 6.39 19.20 26.21
CA VAL A 614 6.32 18.84 27.64
C VAL A 614 7.67 19.09 28.33
N ASP A 615 8.77 18.72 27.68
CA ASP A 615 10.12 18.91 28.23
C ASP A 615 10.45 20.40 28.38
N VAL A 616 10.11 21.22 27.39
CA VAL A 616 10.27 22.69 27.48
C VAL A 616 9.36 23.28 28.55
N ARG A 617 8.10 22.86 28.66
CA ARG A 617 7.21 23.29 29.76
C ARG A 617 7.87 23.04 31.11
N ASN A 618 8.34 21.83 31.36
CA ASN A 618 8.97 21.46 32.62
C ASN A 618 10.28 22.21 32.88
N ALA A 619 11.02 22.59 31.83
CA ALA A 619 12.24 23.40 31.94
C ALA A 619 11.94 24.86 32.24
N LEU A 620 10.94 25.44 31.58
CA LEU A 620 10.54 26.83 31.78
C LEU A 620 9.79 27.02 33.11
N ASP A 621 8.98 26.06 33.55
CA ASP A 621 8.34 26.13 34.88
C ASP A 621 9.40 26.14 36.00
N ARG A 622 10.49 25.39 35.83
CA ARG A 622 11.65 25.47 36.73
C ARG A 622 12.34 26.83 36.67
N TRP A 623 12.34 27.49 35.52
CA TRP A 623 12.90 28.83 35.35
C TRP A 623 12.05 29.93 36.00
N ALA A 624 10.73 29.81 35.95
CA ALA A 624 9.78 30.79 36.48
C ALA A 624 9.38 30.56 37.96
N SER A 625 9.81 29.44 38.57
CA SER A 625 9.56 29.10 39.96
C SER A 625 9.79 30.29 40.92
N PRO A 626 8.91 30.53 41.91
CA PRO A 626 7.76 29.71 42.31
C PRO A 626 6.50 29.89 41.46
N SER A 627 6.48 30.84 40.52
CA SER A 627 5.33 31.05 39.65
C SER A 627 5.26 30.02 38.51
N THR A 628 4.06 29.58 38.16
CA THR A 628 3.82 28.69 37.02
C THR A 628 3.53 29.49 35.76
N ILE A 629 4.03 29.03 34.61
CA ILE A 629 3.81 29.72 33.33
C ILE A 629 2.51 29.26 32.70
N GLU A 630 1.72 30.19 32.19
CA GLU A 630 0.52 29.86 31.42
C GLU A 630 0.87 29.53 29.95
N TRP A 631 0.37 28.40 29.46
CA TRP A 631 0.53 27.96 28.08
C TRP A 631 -0.78 28.13 27.31
N HIS A 632 -0.78 28.99 26.30
CA HIS A 632 -1.94 29.28 25.47
C HIS A 632 -1.68 28.82 24.04
N PHE A 633 -2.54 27.96 23.49
CA PHE A 633 -2.41 27.51 22.10
C PHE A 633 -3.51 28.13 21.23
N GLY A 634 -3.10 28.96 20.26
CA GLY A 634 -3.98 29.58 19.28
C GLY A 634 -4.00 28.81 17.96
N GLY A 635 -5.10 28.87 17.19
CA GLY A 635 -5.12 28.39 15.80
C GLY A 635 -5.18 26.87 15.58
N LEU A 636 -5.30 26.05 16.63
CA LEU A 636 -5.41 24.58 16.53
C LEU A 636 -6.74 24.13 15.89
N ARG A 637 -6.71 23.85 14.59
CA ARG A 637 -7.87 23.37 13.82
C ARG A 637 -8.05 21.85 13.84
N ASN A 638 -6.97 21.07 13.96
CA ASN A 638 -7.06 19.61 13.93
C ASN A 638 -7.48 19.02 15.28
N ARG A 639 -8.56 18.23 15.28
CA ARG A 639 -9.07 17.50 16.45
C ARG A 639 -8.04 16.56 17.06
N TRP A 640 -7.26 15.87 16.22
CA TRP A 640 -6.25 14.90 16.67
C TRP A 640 -5.07 15.59 17.37
N ALA A 641 -4.63 16.73 16.84
CA ALA A 641 -3.59 17.55 17.48
C ALA A 641 -4.06 18.10 18.84
N ARG A 642 -5.31 18.58 18.92
CA ARG A 642 -5.91 19.04 20.19
C ARG A 642 -5.97 17.91 21.21
N ARG A 643 -6.46 16.73 20.81
CA ARG A 643 -6.50 15.54 21.66
C ARG A 643 -5.10 15.14 22.15
N ALA A 644 -4.10 15.16 21.27
CA ALA A 644 -2.72 14.82 21.63
C ALA A 644 -2.14 15.78 22.66
N LEU A 645 -2.36 17.09 22.51
CA LEU A 645 -1.94 18.12 23.47
C LEU A 645 -2.66 17.97 24.81
N THR A 646 -3.98 17.77 24.80
CA THR A 646 -4.77 17.55 26.02
C THR A 646 -4.33 16.27 26.74
N ALA A 647 -4.06 15.18 26.01
CA ALA A 647 -3.53 13.95 26.59
C ALA A 647 -2.13 14.13 27.21
N ALA A 648 -1.33 15.08 26.72
CA ALA A 648 -0.04 15.46 27.29
C ALA A 648 -0.12 16.47 28.46
N GLY A 649 -1.33 16.83 28.89
CA GLY A 649 -1.58 17.78 29.97
C GLY A 649 -1.53 19.24 29.54
N PHE A 650 -1.53 19.54 28.23
CA PHE A 650 -1.80 20.87 27.71
C PHE A 650 -3.31 21.05 27.56
N GLY A 651 -3.97 21.51 28.63
CA GLY A 651 -5.41 21.74 28.70
C GLY A 651 -6.06 21.19 29.98
N ARG A 652 -6.94 22.03 30.58
CA ARG A 652 -7.69 21.97 31.86
C ARG A 652 -6.90 22.02 33.19
N SER A 653 -7.25 23.02 34.02
CA SER A 653 -7.77 22.78 35.38
C SER A 653 -9.14 23.45 35.53
N ALA A 654 -10.18 22.64 35.78
CA ALA A 654 -11.47 23.05 36.35
C ALA A 654 -12.22 21.80 36.87
N ALA A 655 -11.90 21.45 38.12
CA ALA A 655 -12.70 20.75 39.15
C ALA A 655 -13.06 19.24 39.11
N ASP A 656 -13.32 18.54 37.99
CA ASP A 656 -14.27 17.40 38.11
C ASP A 656 -13.86 15.92 37.88
N ASP A 657 -12.58 15.53 37.75
CA ASP A 657 -12.32 14.06 37.75
C ASP A 657 -10.89 13.63 38.13
N PHE A 658 -10.70 13.31 39.41
CA PHE A 658 -9.42 12.87 39.98
C PHE A 658 -9.14 11.36 39.82
N ARG A 659 -9.98 10.58 39.12
CA ARG A 659 -9.92 9.11 39.18
C ARG A 659 -9.63 8.37 37.89
N THR A 660 -9.44 9.01 36.75
CA THR A 660 -9.30 8.28 35.48
C THR A 660 -8.20 8.78 34.55
N VAL A 661 -6.95 8.90 35.03
CA VAL A 661 -5.76 8.73 34.18
C VAL A 661 -4.68 8.01 35.00
N GLY A 662 -4.81 6.69 35.10
CA GLY A 662 -3.76 5.86 35.67
C GLY A 662 -2.56 5.78 34.72
N SER A 663 -1.65 6.76 34.80
CA SER A 663 -0.19 6.66 34.53
C SER A 663 0.49 8.01 34.28
N TRP A 664 -0.15 9.15 34.57
CA TRP A 664 0.49 10.47 34.48
C TRP A 664 0.27 11.19 35.81
N ALA A 665 1.31 11.24 36.63
CA ALA A 665 1.31 12.03 37.85
C ALA A 665 1.64 13.48 37.48
N PRO A 666 0.75 14.47 37.74
CA PRO A 666 1.22 15.85 37.85
C PRO A 666 2.22 15.88 39.01
N VAL A 667 3.48 16.19 38.72
CA VAL A 667 4.52 16.34 39.74
C VAL A 667 4.17 17.58 40.54
N LEU A 668 3.58 17.37 41.72
CA LEU A 668 3.49 18.37 42.77
C LEU A 668 4.91 18.93 43.02
N PRO A 669 5.11 20.25 43.16
CA PRO A 669 6.38 20.78 43.60
C PRO A 669 6.69 20.21 45.00
N LEU A 670 7.88 19.66 45.17
CA LEU A 670 8.49 19.41 46.47
C LEU A 670 8.73 20.76 47.15
N ALA A 671 7.73 21.23 47.88
CA ALA A 671 7.86 22.28 48.88
C ALA A 671 6.74 22.12 49.94
N SER A 672 6.89 21.08 50.75
CA SER A 672 6.39 20.97 52.12
C SER A 672 7.58 20.41 52.89
N GLU A 673 8.10 20.97 53.98
CA GLU A 673 7.51 21.73 55.07
C GLU A 673 8.63 22.62 55.66
N GLU A 674 8.30 23.81 56.16
CA GLU A 674 8.91 24.28 57.40
C GLU A 674 7.89 25.19 58.11
N SER A 675 7.67 24.84 59.37
CA SER A 675 6.71 25.39 60.32
C SER A 675 6.93 26.86 60.63
N GLU A 676 5.86 27.61 60.87
CA GLU A 676 5.71 28.39 62.10
C GLU A 676 4.26 28.84 62.33
N SER A 677 3.75 28.46 63.49
CA SER A 677 2.56 29.00 64.14
C SER A 677 2.85 30.37 64.72
N ASP A 678 2.01 31.38 64.47
CA ASP A 678 1.53 32.24 65.55
C ASP A 678 0.33 33.12 65.17
N ASP A 679 -0.50 33.35 66.17
CA ASP A 679 -1.76 34.09 66.21
C ASP A 679 -1.72 35.53 65.68
N ARG A 680 -2.78 35.92 64.94
CA ARG A 680 -3.67 37.11 65.19
C ARG A 680 -4.35 37.61 63.91
N ASN A 681 -5.67 37.43 63.81
CA ASN A 681 -6.67 38.52 63.87
C ASN A 681 -8.07 38.01 63.49
N GLU A 682 -8.96 37.96 64.48
CA GLU A 682 -10.39 38.13 64.27
C GLU A 682 -10.68 39.59 63.87
N ARG A 683 -11.66 39.83 62.98
CA ARG A 683 -12.95 40.53 63.26
C ARG A 683 -13.59 41.26 62.06
N ILE A 684 -14.92 41.05 61.95
CA ILE A 684 -16.03 41.94 61.47
C ILE A 684 -16.17 42.03 59.93
N CYS A 685 -17.33 41.82 59.26
CA CYS A 685 -18.79 41.93 59.55
C CYS A 685 -19.55 40.67 59.00
N ALA A 686 -20.66 40.09 59.53
CA ALA A 686 -22.01 40.58 59.94
C ALA A 686 -22.72 41.39 58.83
N ASP A 687 -23.98 41.22 58.41
CA ASP A 687 -25.14 40.37 58.70
C ASP A 687 -26.17 40.57 57.54
N ASP A 688 -27.31 39.87 57.60
CA ASP A 688 -28.64 40.16 56.99
C ASP A 688 -29.17 39.38 55.77
N GLU A 689 -29.86 38.29 56.12
CA GLU A 689 -31.24 37.86 55.82
C GLU A 689 -32.06 38.35 54.58
N ASN A 690 -32.79 37.35 54.05
CA ASN A 690 -34.17 37.38 53.52
C ASN A 690 -34.49 37.98 52.13
N THR A 691 -34.95 37.10 51.22
CA THR A 691 -36.33 37.17 50.69
C THR A 691 -36.73 35.91 49.91
N THR A 692 -37.83 35.30 50.37
CA THR A 692 -38.65 34.30 49.68
C THR A 692 -39.80 34.98 48.94
N GLY A 693 -40.34 34.37 47.87
CA GLY A 693 -41.71 34.70 47.42
C GLY A 693 -42.05 34.64 45.91
N THR A 694 -42.24 33.43 45.39
CA THR A 694 -43.40 32.97 44.58
C THR A 694 -43.96 33.78 43.38
N ARG A 695 -44.09 33.12 42.20
CA ARG A 695 -45.42 32.77 41.62
C ARG A 695 -45.36 31.71 40.50
N ASN A 696 -46.28 30.74 40.60
CA ASN A 696 -46.54 29.56 39.77
C ASN A 696 -47.31 29.83 38.46
N GLY A 697 -47.30 28.83 37.57
CA GLY A 697 -48.29 28.57 36.52
C GLY A 697 -47.78 27.64 35.41
N ASP A 698 -47.43 26.39 35.71
CA ASP A 698 -48.20 25.14 35.43
C ASP A 698 -48.49 24.78 33.96
N VAL A 699 -47.78 23.75 33.45
CA VAL A 699 -48.34 22.72 32.55
C VAL A 699 -47.80 21.34 32.96
N ARG A 700 -48.73 20.38 33.03
CA ARG A 700 -48.74 19.06 33.68
C ARG A 700 -47.88 17.96 33.02
N SER A 701 -47.48 16.99 33.84
CA SER A 701 -47.37 15.55 33.51
C SER A 701 -47.60 14.73 34.79
N PRO A 702 -48.38 13.63 34.78
CA PRO A 702 -48.95 13.03 36.00
C PRO A 702 -48.10 11.92 36.63
N ASP A 703 -48.13 11.94 37.97
CA ASP A 703 -48.32 10.86 38.94
C ASP A 703 -47.68 9.47 38.74
N LEU A 704 -46.85 9.07 39.72
CA LEU A 704 -47.25 8.02 40.66
C LEU A 704 -46.34 7.97 41.90
N GLN A 705 -46.99 8.07 43.05
CA GLN A 705 -46.43 7.97 44.40
C GLN A 705 -46.28 6.51 44.85
N THR A 706 -45.16 6.26 45.52
CA THR A 706 -44.97 5.42 46.72
C THR A 706 -46.01 4.36 47.09
N SER A 707 -45.57 3.12 47.28
CA SER A 707 -45.80 2.37 48.53
C SER A 707 -45.02 1.05 48.60
N GLN A 708 -44.41 0.86 49.76
CA GLN A 708 -44.11 -0.37 50.51
C GLN A 708 -44.44 -1.73 49.88
N VAL A 709 -43.49 -2.68 49.97
CA VAL A 709 -43.78 -4.09 50.29
C VAL A 709 -42.68 -4.62 51.23
N GLU A 710 -43.01 -4.68 52.52
CA GLU A 710 -42.50 -5.68 53.45
C GLU A 710 -43.22 -7.02 53.20
N THR A 711 -42.46 -8.11 53.28
CA THR A 711 -42.83 -9.43 53.84
C THR A 711 -44.00 -10.26 53.27
N GLY A 712 -43.71 -11.56 53.09
CA GLY A 712 -44.64 -12.65 52.77
C GLY A 712 -44.44 -13.14 51.34
N ASP A 713 -44.08 -14.40 51.03
CA ASP A 713 -44.58 -15.61 51.67
C ASP A 713 -43.69 -16.83 51.37
N ARG A 714 -43.54 -17.68 52.39
CA ARG A 714 -43.31 -19.13 52.38
C ARG A 714 -41.98 -19.70 51.85
N MET A 715 -41.07 -19.79 52.81
CA MET A 715 -40.15 -20.90 52.99
C MET A 715 -40.91 -22.15 53.47
N SER A 716 -40.90 -23.24 52.69
CA SER A 716 -41.10 -24.60 53.20
C SER A 716 -40.49 -25.64 52.26
N LEU A 717 -39.38 -26.21 52.74
CA LEU A 717 -38.96 -27.61 52.64
C LEU A 717 -39.48 -28.46 51.46
N ALA A 718 -38.54 -28.85 50.59
CA ALA A 718 -38.49 -30.18 49.98
C ALA A 718 -37.04 -30.65 50.06
N VAL A 719 -36.65 -31.31 51.16
CA VAL A 719 -36.57 -32.78 51.24
C VAL A 719 -35.87 -33.35 50.01
N THR A 720 -34.56 -33.51 50.16
CA THR A 720 -33.76 -34.44 49.39
C THR A 720 -34.30 -35.87 49.61
N PRO A 721 -34.71 -36.60 48.58
CA PRO A 721 -34.88 -38.03 48.73
C PRO A 721 -33.48 -38.66 48.75
N ARG A 722 -33.17 -39.24 49.89
CA ARG A 722 -32.11 -40.23 50.07
C ARG A 722 -32.53 -41.45 49.26
N ASN A 723 -31.86 -41.71 48.13
CA ASN A 723 -31.91 -43.01 47.47
C ASN A 723 -30.55 -43.70 47.64
N SER A 724 -30.47 -44.47 48.71
CA SER A 724 -29.54 -45.57 48.89
C SER A 724 -29.93 -46.70 47.95
N GLY A 725 -29.07 -47.04 46.98
CA GLY A 725 -29.25 -48.22 46.15
C GLY A 725 -28.35 -48.21 44.92
N THR A 726 -27.60 -49.30 44.75
CA THR A 726 -26.79 -49.69 43.58
C THR A 726 -25.54 -48.85 43.28
N GLY A 727 -24.51 -49.00 44.11
CA GLY A 727 -23.14 -48.92 43.63
C GLY A 727 -22.86 -50.10 42.69
N SER A 728 -22.66 -49.83 41.39
CA SER A 728 -21.93 -50.68 40.42
C SER A 728 -21.95 -50.18 38.97
N GLN A 729 -22.75 -49.17 38.58
CA GLN A 729 -22.90 -48.80 37.14
C GLN A 729 -22.11 -47.56 36.64
N GLN A 730 -21.51 -46.75 37.52
CA GLN A 730 -20.87 -45.49 37.10
C GLN A 730 -19.43 -45.65 36.57
N THR A 731 -18.81 -46.80 36.80
CA THR A 731 -17.44 -47.11 36.32
C THR A 731 -17.39 -47.56 34.86
N HIS A 732 -18.46 -48.16 34.33
CA HIS A 732 -18.50 -48.64 32.94
C HIS A 732 -18.68 -47.51 31.89
N HIS A 733 -19.38 -46.42 32.23
CA HIS A 733 -19.66 -45.34 31.28
C HIS A 733 -18.47 -44.39 31.04
N VAL A 734 -17.56 -44.27 32.00
CA VAL A 734 -16.33 -43.45 31.89
C VAL A 734 -15.26 -44.18 31.08
N GLN A 735 -15.10 -45.49 31.26
CA GLN A 735 -14.15 -46.30 30.49
C GLN A 735 -14.54 -46.40 29.00
N SER A 736 -15.83 -46.46 28.67
CA SER A 736 -16.28 -46.49 27.27
C SER A 736 -15.93 -45.21 26.51
N THR A 737 -16.07 -44.04 27.14
CA THR A 737 -15.85 -42.74 26.48
C THR A 737 -14.37 -42.44 26.25
N VAL A 738 -13.49 -42.86 27.17
CA VAL A 738 -12.03 -42.71 27.03
C VAL A 738 -11.52 -43.55 25.85
N MET A 739 -11.94 -44.82 25.77
CA MET A 739 -11.53 -45.73 24.70
C MET A 739 -12.06 -45.27 23.33
N THR A 740 -13.28 -44.76 23.25
CA THR A 740 -13.85 -44.26 21.98
C THR A 740 -13.14 -43.03 21.43
N SER A 741 -12.74 -42.08 22.30
CA SER A 741 -12.05 -40.86 21.87
C SER A 741 -10.61 -41.12 21.45
N LEU A 742 -9.91 -42.01 22.17
CA LEU A 742 -8.57 -42.48 21.81
C LEU A 742 -8.57 -43.25 20.48
N LEU A 743 -9.51 -44.19 20.30
CA LEU A 743 -9.61 -44.98 19.08
C LEU A 743 -9.97 -44.12 17.87
N SER A 744 -10.94 -43.20 18.02
CA SER A 744 -11.29 -42.25 16.95
C SER A 744 -10.11 -41.33 16.59
N GLY A 745 -9.35 -40.87 17.59
CA GLY A 745 -8.13 -40.12 17.38
C GLY A 745 -7.08 -40.94 16.62
N ALA A 746 -6.87 -42.20 17.00
CA ALA A 746 -5.90 -43.09 16.37
C ALA A 746 -6.20 -43.34 14.88
N VAL A 747 -7.45 -43.66 14.53
CA VAL A 747 -7.86 -43.84 13.13
C VAL A 747 -7.62 -42.56 12.32
N PHE A 748 -7.98 -41.40 12.87
CA PHE A 748 -7.76 -40.12 12.20
C PHE A 748 -6.27 -39.77 12.05
N GLY A 749 -5.46 -40.06 13.06
CA GLY A 749 -3.99 -39.86 13.04
C GLY A 749 -3.30 -40.76 12.02
N THR A 750 -3.68 -42.04 11.93
CA THR A 750 -3.20 -42.96 10.90
C THR A 750 -3.57 -42.48 9.49
N GLY A 751 -4.80 -42.00 9.28
CA GLY A 751 -5.22 -41.43 8.00
C GLY A 751 -4.42 -40.19 7.58
N LEU A 752 -4.15 -39.26 8.51
CA LEU A 752 -3.33 -38.07 8.26
C LEU A 752 -1.90 -38.42 7.84
N THR A 753 -1.27 -39.38 8.54
CA THR A 753 0.10 -39.81 8.26
C THR A 753 0.19 -40.55 6.93
N LEU A 754 -0.72 -41.49 6.65
CA LEU A 754 -0.74 -42.27 5.41
C LEU A 754 -1.06 -41.41 4.17
N SER A 755 -1.89 -40.37 4.32
CA SER A 755 -2.24 -39.47 3.22
C SER A 755 -1.08 -38.57 2.73
N GLY A 756 0.03 -38.48 3.48
CA GLY A 756 1.15 -37.59 3.19
C GLY A 756 0.90 -36.11 3.49
N VAL A 757 -0.33 -35.71 3.83
CA VAL A 757 -0.71 -34.31 4.11
C VAL A 757 -0.05 -33.77 5.39
N ALA A 758 0.43 -34.64 6.27
CA ALA A 758 1.20 -34.22 7.46
C ALA A 758 2.63 -33.75 7.14
N SER A 759 3.12 -33.94 5.90
CA SER A 759 4.46 -33.51 5.51
C SER A 759 4.57 -31.98 5.41
N PRO A 760 5.54 -31.35 6.09
CA PRO A 760 5.75 -29.90 6.00
C PRO A 760 5.96 -29.40 4.56
N GLN A 761 6.64 -30.20 3.73
CA GLN A 761 6.95 -29.82 2.36
C GLN A 761 5.69 -29.76 1.49
N VAL A 762 4.82 -30.77 1.62
CA VAL A 762 3.53 -30.82 0.90
C VAL A 762 2.65 -29.62 1.28
N ILE A 763 2.66 -29.25 2.56
CA ILE A 763 1.90 -28.09 3.05
C ILE A 763 2.48 -26.79 2.48
N LYS A 764 3.79 -26.55 2.57
CA LYS A 764 4.43 -25.33 2.05
C LYS A 764 4.27 -25.21 0.53
N ASN A 765 4.51 -26.30 -0.21
CA ASN A 765 4.38 -26.33 -1.66
C ASN A 765 2.96 -26.01 -2.13
N GLN A 766 1.94 -26.38 -1.34
CA GLN A 766 0.56 -26.01 -1.65
C GLN A 766 0.32 -24.49 -1.61
N PHE A 767 0.91 -23.80 -0.64
CA PHE A 767 0.78 -22.34 -0.52
C PHE A 767 1.70 -21.59 -1.50
N ASN A 768 2.76 -22.24 -1.97
CA ASN A 768 3.61 -21.75 -3.06
C ASN A 768 3.07 -22.11 -4.46
N LEU A 769 1.88 -22.73 -4.53
CA LEU A 769 1.23 -23.16 -5.78
C LEU A 769 2.07 -24.14 -6.63
N SER A 770 3.01 -24.86 -6.02
CA SER A 770 3.90 -25.82 -6.70
C SER A 770 3.42 -27.27 -6.60
N ASP A 771 2.62 -27.61 -5.58
CA ASP A 771 2.06 -28.96 -5.39
C ASP A 771 0.62 -28.90 -4.87
N PHE A 772 -0.32 -29.49 -5.60
CA PHE A 772 -1.74 -29.48 -5.26
C PHE A 772 -2.23 -30.74 -4.51
N HIS A 773 -1.31 -31.58 -4.01
CA HIS A 773 -1.64 -32.82 -3.28
C HIS A 773 -2.49 -32.58 -2.03
N MET A 774 -2.20 -31.52 -1.26
CA MET A 774 -2.95 -31.19 -0.04
C MET A 774 -4.41 -30.84 -0.34
N VAL A 775 -4.66 -29.95 -1.30
CA VAL A 775 -6.03 -29.54 -1.68
C VAL A 775 -6.80 -30.71 -2.27
N ALA A 776 -6.19 -31.55 -3.12
CA ALA A 776 -6.85 -32.74 -3.66
C ALA A 776 -7.30 -33.72 -2.56
N THR A 777 -6.43 -33.96 -1.59
CA THR A 777 -6.74 -34.82 -0.43
C THR A 777 -7.85 -34.22 0.43
N PHE A 778 -7.79 -32.92 0.66
CA PHE A 778 -8.75 -32.17 1.48
C PHE A 778 -10.16 -32.11 0.86
N LEU A 779 -10.26 -31.83 -0.45
CA LEU A 779 -11.54 -31.82 -1.17
C LEU A 779 -12.20 -33.20 -1.12
N THR A 780 -11.41 -34.27 -1.32
CA THR A 780 -11.90 -35.65 -1.22
C THR A 780 -12.37 -36.00 0.20
N ALA A 781 -11.63 -35.57 1.22
CA ALA A 781 -12.02 -35.76 2.63
C ALA A 781 -13.30 -34.98 3.00
N SER A 782 -13.48 -33.78 2.45
CA SER A 782 -14.67 -32.95 2.69
C SER A 782 -15.92 -33.51 2.00
N ALA A 783 -15.80 -33.94 0.74
CA ALA A 783 -16.86 -34.59 -0.02
C ALA A 783 -17.36 -35.87 0.68
N THR A 784 -16.43 -36.78 0.98
CA THR A 784 -16.75 -38.02 1.71
C THR A 784 -17.40 -37.75 3.07
N SER A 785 -16.95 -36.74 3.80
CA SER A 785 -17.55 -36.30 5.07
C SER A 785 -18.98 -35.73 4.89
N ALA A 786 -19.26 -35.02 3.79
CA ALA A 786 -20.59 -34.46 3.50
C ALA A 786 -21.62 -35.58 3.29
N VAL A 787 -21.25 -36.63 2.55
CA VAL A 787 -22.08 -37.84 2.38
C VAL A 787 -22.33 -38.53 3.72
N ILE A 788 -21.31 -38.66 4.56
CA ILE A 788 -21.43 -39.27 5.89
C ILE A 788 -22.41 -38.48 6.77
N PHE A 789 -22.29 -37.15 6.81
CA PHE A 789 -23.21 -36.31 7.60
C PHE A 789 -24.63 -36.33 7.06
N ALA A 790 -24.80 -36.30 5.73
CA ALA A 790 -26.11 -36.40 5.10
C ALA A 790 -26.79 -37.74 5.42
N ALA A 791 -26.05 -38.85 5.35
CA ALA A 791 -26.56 -40.18 5.69
C ALA A 791 -26.89 -40.33 7.18
N TYR A 792 -26.05 -39.77 8.07
CA TYR A 792 -26.28 -39.79 9.52
C TYR A 792 -27.51 -38.96 9.91
N ASN A 793 -27.62 -37.72 9.41
CA ASN A 793 -28.72 -36.82 9.71
C ASN A 793 -30.05 -37.34 9.11
N SER A 794 -30.02 -38.01 7.96
CA SER A 794 -31.20 -38.65 7.35
C SER A 794 -31.76 -39.80 8.20
N ARG A 795 -30.91 -40.58 8.89
CA ARG A 795 -31.32 -41.72 9.73
C ARG A 795 -31.73 -41.34 11.15
N ASN A 796 -31.32 -40.18 11.67
CA ASN A 796 -31.54 -39.75 13.06
C ASN A 796 -32.20 -38.36 13.14
N ALA A 797 -33.48 -38.26 12.75
CA ALA A 797 -34.24 -37.00 12.69
C ALA A 797 -34.26 -36.17 13.99
N ASN A 798 -34.10 -36.80 15.16
CA ASN A 798 -34.12 -36.11 16.47
C ASN A 798 -32.73 -35.75 17.03
N LYS A 799 -31.62 -36.06 16.33
CA LYS A 799 -30.23 -35.79 16.79
C LYS A 799 -29.34 -35.32 15.63
N ASN A 800 -29.69 -34.19 15.02
CA ASN A 800 -28.88 -33.56 13.97
C ASN A 800 -27.61 -32.92 14.54
N ILE A 801 -26.48 -33.11 13.86
CA ILE A 801 -25.23 -32.41 14.20
C ILE A 801 -25.35 -30.97 13.66
N PRO A 802 -25.39 -29.93 14.52
CA PRO A 802 -25.62 -28.57 14.06
C PRO A 802 -24.40 -27.98 13.34
N ALA A 803 -24.65 -27.07 12.38
CA ALA A 803 -23.60 -26.27 11.75
C ALA A 803 -22.86 -25.41 12.80
N ARG A 804 -21.56 -25.17 12.57
CA ARG A 804 -20.74 -24.34 13.47
C ARG A 804 -21.26 -22.89 13.48
N SER A 805 -21.44 -22.33 14.66
CA SER A 805 -21.83 -20.92 14.83
C SER A 805 -20.73 -19.97 14.35
N ALA A 806 -21.12 -18.78 13.91
CA ALA A 806 -20.17 -17.71 13.61
C ALA A 806 -19.41 -17.30 14.88
N SER A 807 -18.11 -17.03 14.72
CA SER A 807 -17.27 -16.42 15.75
C SER A 807 -17.21 -14.93 15.48
N SER A 808 -17.81 -14.12 16.37
CA SER A 808 -17.72 -12.67 16.31
C SER A 808 -16.95 -12.11 17.50
N GLN A 809 -16.01 -11.18 17.23
CA GLN A 809 -15.23 -10.44 18.23
C GLN A 809 -15.65 -8.95 18.31
N GLY A 810 -16.55 -8.49 17.44
CA GLY A 810 -17.13 -7.14 17.46
C GLY A 810 -16.31 -6.05 16.76
N TRP A 811 -15.32 -6.43 15.95
CA TRP A 811 -14.42 -5.53 15.22
C TRP A 811 -14.91 -5.15 13.83
N LEU A 812 -15.40 -6.11 13.04
CA LEU A 812 -15.75 -5.90 11.61
C LEU A 812 -17.13 -6.43 11.21
N GLY A 813 -17.81 -7.19 12.07
CA GLY A 813 -19.14 -7.75 11.79
C GLY A 813 -19.36 -9.14 12.39
N THR A 814 -20.39 -9.85 11.93
CA THR A 814 -20.80 -11.16 12.48
C THR A 814 -19.80 -12.30 12.26
N TYR A 815 -18.92 -12.20 11.27
CA TYR A 815 -17.91 -13.22 10.91
C TYR A 815 -16.46 -12.73 11.06
N ASP A 816 -16.23 -11.62 11.76
CA ASP A 816 -14.90 -11.01 11.89
C ASP A 816 -13.87 -11.95 12.55
N GLY A 817 -14.26 -12.72 13.57
CA GLY A 817 -13.43 -13.75 14.17
C GLY A 817 -13.11 -14.88 13.20
N ASN A 818 -14.06 -15.26 12.34
CA ASN A 818 -13.84 -16.27 11.30
C ASN A 818 -12.83 -15.81 10.23
N ILE A 819 -12.86 -14.53 9.84
CA ILE A 819 -11.94 -13.94 8.87
C ILE A 819 -10.55 -13.77 9.50
N ILE A 820 -10.46 -13.08 10.63
CA ILE A 820 -9.15 -12.76 11.24
C ILE A 820 -8.48 -14.03 11.76
N GLY A 821 -9.24 -14.90 12.42
CA GLY A 821 -8.73 -16.19 12.86
C GLY A 821 -8.30 -17.07 11.67
N GLY A 822 -9.09 -17.09 10.58
CA GLY A 822 -8.74 -17.77 9.34
C GLY A 822 -7.41 -17.26 8.75
N ALA A 823 -7.26 -15.94 8.62
CA ALA A 823 -6.05 -15.31 8.12
C ALA A 823 -4.81 -15.63 8.98
N MET A 824 -4.93 -15.57 10.31
CA MET A 824 -3.85 -15.94 11.25
C MET A 824 -3.45 -17.42 11.11
N ILE A 825 -4.42 -18.32 10.94
CA ILE A 825 -4.13 -19.73 10.67
C ILE A 825 -3.37 -19.85 9.33
N GLY A 826 -3.82 -19.17 8.28
CA GLY A 826 -3.16 -19.18 6.96
C GLY A 826 -1.70 -18.72 7.02
N LEU A 827 -1.45 -17.62 7.74
CA LEU A 827 -0.11 -17.09 8.00
C LEU A 827 0.75 -18.10 8.78
N GLY A 828 0.21 -18.66 9.87
CA GLY A 828 0.91 -19.67 10.67
C GLY A 828 1.26 -20.92 9.89
N ILE A 829 0.38 -21.39 9.00
CA ILE A 829 0.63 -22.57 8.15
C ILE A 829 1.72 -22.27 7.13
N SER A 830 1.67 -21.11 6.48
CA SER A 830 2.68 -20.71 5.48
C SER A 830 4.08 -20.63 6.10
N LEU A 831 4.19 -20.07 7.32
CA LEU A 831 5.47 -19.98 8.03
C LEU A 831 6.03 -21.33 8.50
N THR A 832 5.17 -22.23 8.96
CA THR A 832 5.61 -23.44 9.68
C THR A 832 5.56 -24.72 8.85
N GLY A 833 4.79 -24.74 7.76
CA GLY A 833 4.42 -25.98 7.07
C GLY A 833 3.55 -26.89 7.94
N ALA A 834 2.81 -26.34 8.90
CA ALA A 834 1.99 -27.13 9.82
C ALA A 834 0.67 -26.45 10.12
N CYS A 835 -0.36 -27.24 10.41
CA CYS A 835 -1.63 -26.75 10.95
C CYS A 835 -1.83 -27.31 12.36
N PRO A 836 -2.78 -26.79 13.17
CA PRO A 836 -2.93 -27.23 14.56
C PRO A 836 -3.16 -28.75 14.72
N GLY A 837 -3.69 -29.44 13.71
CA GLY A 837 -3.82 -30.89 13.73
C GLY A 837 -2.54 -31.64 13.35
N THR A 838 -1.81 -31.16 12.34
CA THR A 838 -0.59 -31.82 11.84
C THR A 838 0.64 -31.54 12.72
N VAL A 839 0.64 -30.46 13.51
CA VAL A 839 1.73 -30.16 14.46
C VAL A 839 2.00 -31.34 15.41
N LEU A 840 0.95 -31.98 15.93
CA LEU A 840 1.10 -33.15 16.82
C LEU A 840 1.64 -34.37 16.07
N VAL A 841 1.17 -34.59 14.83
CA VAL A 841 1.66 -35.66 13.95
C VAL A 841 3.14 -35.46 13.63
N GLN A 842 3.55 -34.26 13.25
CA GLN A 842 4.93 -33.89 12.93
C GLN A 842 5.84 -34.02 14.18
N ALA A 843 5.36 -33.62 15.35
CA ALA A 843 6.08 -33.78 16.61
C ALA A 843 6.32 -35.26 16.97
N THR A 844 5.35 -36.15 16.69
CA THR A 844 5.54 -37.60 16.83
C THR A 844 6.50 -38.19 15.80
N ALA A 845 6.52 -37.65 14.59
CA ALA A 845 7.41 -38.09 13.53
C ALA A 845 8.88 -37.73 13.79
N GLY A 846 9.14 -36.76 14.67
CA GLY A 846 10.49 -36.31 15.00
C GLY A 846 11.08 -35.35 13.98
N VAL A 847 10.24 -34.66 13.19
CA VAL A 847 10.69 -33.62 12.27
C VAL A 847 11.46 -32.54 13.04
N GLN A 848 12.57 -32.05 12.49
CA GLN A 848 13.40 -31.04 13.13
C GLN A 848 12.56 -29.80 13.55
N ASN A 849 12.80 -29.26 14.74
CA ASN A 849 12.05 -28.13 15.36
C ASN A 849 10.52 -28.29 15.52
N SER A 850 9.90 -29.39 15.07
CA SER A 850 8.44 -29.62 15.20
C SER A 850 7.98 -29.79 16.65
N ARG A 851 8.84 -30.33 17.52
CA ARG A 851 8.58 -30.40 18.97
C ARG A 851 8.53 -29.01 19.61
N ALA A 852 9.41 -28.10 19.18
CA ALA A 852 9.38 -26.71 19.63
C ALA A 852 8.11 -26.00 19.17
N LEU A 853 7.66 -26.27 17.93
CA LEU A 853 6.38 -25.79 17.39
C LEU A 853 5.16 -26.34 18.17
N ALA A 854 5.20 -27.62 18.58
CA ALA A 854 4.15 -28.18 19.44
C ALA A 854 4.12 -27.53 20.83
N CYS A 855 5.29 -27.29 21.44
CA CYS A 855 5.42 -26.56 22.69
C CYS A 855 4.91 -25.12 22.58
N SER A 856 5.22 -24.42 21.48
CA SER A 856 4.74 -23.04 21.27
C SER A 856 3.22 -22.99 21.11
N CYS A 857 2.60 -23.98 20.43
CA CYS A 857 1.13 -24.09 20.33
C CYS A 857 0.46 -24.34 21.70
N LEU A 858 1.08 -25.15 22.58
CA LEU A 858 0.61 -25.38 23.94
C LEU A 858 0.74 -24.12 24.82
N LEU A 859 1.89 -23.44 24.76
CA LEU A 859 2.14 -22.19 25.47
C LEU A 859 1.14 -21.10 25.02
N ALA A 860 0.88 -21.00 23.72
CA ALA A 860 -0.13 -20.11 23.16
C ALA A 860 -1.52 -20.40 23.75
N GLY A 861 -1.87 -21.68 23.94
CA GLY A 861 -3.11 -22.10 24.60
C GLY A 861 -3.19 -21.67 26.06
N VAL A 862 -2.09 -21.75 26.81
CA VAL A 862 -1.98 -21.26 28.21
C VAL A 862 -2.18 -19.74 28.26
N ILE A 863 -1.51 -18.99 27.39
CA ILE A 863 -1.60 -17.53 27.31
C ILE A 863 -3.03 -17.10 26.94
N TRP A 864 -3.63 -17.78 25.95
CA TRP A 864 -4.98 -17.48 25.47
C TRP A 864 -6.03 -17.52 26.59
N VAL A 865 -5.96 -18.50 27.50
CA VAL A 865 -6.94 -18.62 28.62
C VAL A 865 -6.96 -17.37 29.49
N LYS A 866 -5.80 -16.75 29.74
CA LYS A 866 -5.67 -15.55 30.56
C LYS A 866 -5.98 -14.27 29.78
N LEU A 867 -5.67 -14.24 28.49
CA LEU A 867 -5.86 -13.09 27.61
C LEU A 867 -7.30 -12.96 27.08
N LYS A 868 -8.03 -14.07 26.97
CA LYS A 868 -9.42 -14.14 26.50
C LYS A 868 -10.32 -13.05 27.11
N PRO A 869 -10.42 -12.87 28.45
CA PRO A 869 -11.29 -11.85 29.04
C PRO A 869 -10.89 -10.40 28.73
N LEU A 870 -9.66 -10.14 28.30
CA LEU A 870 -9.19 -8.81 27.89
C LEU A 870 -9.52 -8.51 26.42
N ILE A 871 -9.57 -9.55 25.58
CA ILE A 871 -9.85 -9.43 24.14
C ILE A 871 -11.36 -9.43 23.88
N THR A 872 -12.09 -10.34 24.53
CA THR A 872 -13.56 -10.37 24.46
C THR A 872 -14.09 -9.40 25.51
N GLY A 873 -14.40 -8.16 25.12
CA GLY A 873 -15.13 -7.22 25.97
C GLY A 873 -16.44 -7.84 26.49
N SER A 874 -16.99 -7.27 27.56
CA SER A 874 -18.15 -7.74 28.33
C SER A 874 -19.50 -7.79 27.58
N GLN A 875 -19.51 -7.79 26.25
CA GLN A 875 -20.72 -8.04 25.48
C GLN A 875 -20.87 -9.54 25.21
N PRO A 876 -22.03 -10.15 25.53
CA PRO A 876 -22.29 -11.52 25.11
C PRO A 876 -22.25 -11.56 23.58
N PRO A 877 -21.67 -12.61 22.95
CA PRO A 877 -21.68 -12.73 21.51
C PRO A 877 -23.14 -12.62 21.05
N SER A 878 -23.43 -11.65 20.17
CA SER A 878 -24.74 -11.62 19.51
C SER A 878 -24.96 -13.03 18.97
N ARG A 879 -26.07 -13.68 19.36
CA ARG A 879 -26.44 -15.00 18.85
C ARG A 879 -26.58 -14.87 17.33
N ALA A 880 -25.48 -15.03 16.61
CA ALA A 880 -25.51 -15.23 15.18
C ALA A 880 -26.20 -16.58 14.98
N ASP A 881 -27.30 -16.57 14.25
CA ASP A 881 -28.05 -17.77 13.96
C ASP A 881 -27.11 -18.81 13.33
N LYS A 882 -27.40 -20.09 13.59
CA LYS A 882 -26.65 -21.21 13.00
C LYS A 882 -27.00 -21.30 11.51
N GLU A 883 -26.51 -20.35 10.73
CA GLU A 883 -26.78 -20.25 9.31
C GLU A 883 -25.98 -21.32 8.56
N SER A 884 -26.69 -22.39 8.21
CA SER A 884 -26.25 -23.31 7.17
C SER A 884 -26.64 -22.74 5.81
N ILE A 885 -25.89 -23.08 4.76
CA ILE A 885 -26.24 -22.71 3.38
C ILE A 885 -27.65 -23.22 3.02
N MET A 886 -28.08 -24.35 3.60
CA MET A 886 -29.43 -24.88 3.48
C MET A 886 -30.50 -23.94 4.06
N ALA A 887 -30.22 -23.30 5.20
CA ALA A 887 -31.12 -22.34 5.84
C ALA A 887 -31.23 -21.03 5.05
N ILE A 888 -30.15 -20.58 4.42
CA ILE A 888 -30.11 -19.34 3.61
C ILE A 888 -30.81 -19.54 2.26
N THR A 889 -30.59 -20.69 1.60
CA THR A 889 -31.11 -20.96 0.25
C THR A 889 -32.51 -21.56 0.24
N GLY A 890 -32.99 -22.11 1.37
CA GLY A 890 -34.27 -22.82 1.46
C GLY A 890 -34.29 -24.15 0.70
N TRP A 891 -33.14 -24.66 0.25
CA TRP A 891 -33.05 -25.88 -0.55
C TRP A 891 -33.01 -27.14 0.31
N SER A 892 -33.61 -28.23 -0.18
CA SER A 892 -33.57 -29.54 0.48
C SER A 892 -32.14 -30.06 0.59
N THR A 893 -31.80 -30.69 1.73
CA THR A 893 -30.46 -31.24 2.03
C THR A 893 -29.86 -32.07 0.88
N THR A 894 -30.65 -32.94 0.26
CA THR A 894 -30.21 -33.78 -0.86
C THR A 894 -29.74 -32.98 -2.07
N LYS A 895 -30.44 -31.88 -2.41
CA LYS A 895 -30.06 -31.01 -3.55
C LYS A 895 -28.74 -30.28 -3.29
N VAL A 896 -28.57 -29.73 -2.07
CA VAL A 896 -27.35 -29.01 -1.69
C VAL A 896 -26.14 -29.95 -1.67
N VAL A 897 -26.30 -31.16 -1.14
CA VAL A 897 -25.22 -32.16 -1.12
C VAL A 897 -24.85 -32.61 -2.54
N ILE A 898 -25.82 -32.86 -3.44
CA ILE A 898 -25.52 -33.23 -4.83
C ILE A 898 -24.73 -32.13 -5.55
N ILE A 899 -25.11 -30.86 -5.37
CA ILE A 899 -24.40 -29.72 -5.99
C ILE A 899 -22.99 -29.60 -5.41
N TYR A 900 -22.85 -29.76 -4.09
CA TYR A 900 -21.54 -29.72 -3.43
C TYR A 900 -20.62 -30.84 -3.93
N GLU A 901 -21.12 -32.08 -4.03
CA GLU A 901 -20.38 -33.22 -4.58
C GLU A 901 -19.96 -32.97 -6.03
N ALA A 902 -20.88 -32.49 -6.88
CA ALA A 902 -20.57 -32.15 -8.26
C ALA A 902 -19.47 -31.09 -8.38
N ALA A 903 -19.50 -30.07 -7.51
CA ALA A 903 -18.47 -29.04 -7.46
C ALA A 903 -17.11 -29.60 -6.99
N MET A 904 -17.08 -30.41 -5.93
CA MET A 904 -15.86 -31.04 -5.43
C MET A 904 -15.24 -31.97 -6.48
N ILE A 905 -16.04 -32.79 -7.16
CA ILE A 905 -15.59 -33.69 -8.23
C ILE A 905 -15.05 -32.89 -9.41
N SER A 906 -15.73 -31.82 -9.84
CA SER A 906 -15.27 -30.98 -10.96
C SER A 906 -13.91 -30.35 -10.66
N VAL A 907 -13.73 -29.79 -9.47
CA VAL A 907 -12.45 -29.19 -9.05
C VAL A 907 -11.37 -30.26 -8.91
N LEU A 908 -11.70 -31.41 -8.33
CA LEU A 908 -10.78 -32.53 -8.18
C LEU A 908 -10.32 -33.05 -9.56
N SER A 909 -11.23 -33.22 -10.52
CA SER A 909 -10.89 -33.63 -11.89
C SER A 909 -9.95 -32.64 -12.57
N ALA A 910 -10.17 -31.34 -12.40
CA ALA A 910 -9.28 -30.31 -12.94
C ALA A 910 -7.88 -30.36 -12.31
N ILE A 911 -7.79 -30.55 -10.99
CA ILE A 911 -6.51 -30.69 -10.28
C ILE A 911 -5.80 -31.97 -10.73
N LEU A 912 -6.52 -33.09 -10.85
CA LEU A 912 -5.94 -34.36 -11.29
C LEU A 912 -5.44 -34.30 -12.75
N ALA A 913 -6.07 -33.51 -13.61
CA ALA A 913 -5.72 -33.39 -15.02
C ALA A 913 -4.59 -32.39 -15.30
N TYR A 914 -4.55 -31.24 -14.61
CA TYR A 914 -3.72 -30.10 -15.02
C TYR A 914 -2.71 -29.63 -13.97
N ALA A 915 -2.87 -29.99 -12.69
CA ALA A 915 -2.04 -29.44 -11.63
C ALA A 915 -0.82 -30.31 -11.32
N PRO A 916 0.36 -29.70 -11.06
CA PRO A 916 1.55 -30.42 -10.59
C PRO A 916 1.29 -31.03 -9.20
N ARG A 917 1.77 -32.26 -9.00
CA ARG A 917 1.54 -33.04 -7.78
C ARG A 917 2.78 -33.83 -7.38
N SER A 918 3.07 -33.93 -6.08
CA SER A 918 4.11 -34.83 -5.58
C SER A 918 3.71 -36.30 -5.71
N VAL A 919 4.71 -37.14 -6.00
CA VAL A 919 4.55 -38.59 -5.96
C VAL A 919 4.63 -39.02 -4.50
N THR A 920 3.47 -39.26 -3.88
CA THR A 920 3.35 -39.78 -2.52
C THR A 920 2.94 -41.25 -2.54
N LEU A 921 3.10 -41.95 -1.40
CA LEU A 921 2.83 -43.39 -1.28
C LEU A 921 1.38 -43.77 -1.61
N LEU A 922 0.44 -42.86 -1.33
CA LEU A 922 -0.99 -43.04 -1.56
C LEU A 922 -1.51 -41.91 -2.45
N ASN A 923 -2.31 -42.28 -3.44
CA ASN A 923 -3.01 -41.30 -4.27
C ASN A 923 -3.84 -40.35 -3.37
N PRO A 924 -3.81 -39.01 -3.61
CA PRO A 924 -4.53 -38.04 -2.79
C PRO A 924 -6.02 -38.36 -2.60
N VAL A 925 -6.66 -38.99 -3.59
CA VAL A 925 -8.05 -39.43 -3.50
C VAL A 925 -8.21 -40.52 -2.44
N VAL A 926 -7.31 -41.52 -2.43
CA VAL A 926 -7.31 -42.60 -1.43
C VAL A 926 -6.96 -42.03 -0.05
N GLY A 927 -6.01 -41.11 0.03
CA GLY A 927 -5.68 -40.39 1.26
C GLY A 927 -6.88 -39.62 1.83
N GLY A 928 -7.65 -38.94 0.98
CA GLY A 928 -8.83 -38.20 1.40
C GLY A 928 -9.97 -39.10 1.84
N LEU A 929 -10.17 -40.23 1.17
CA LEU A 929 -11.13 -41.28 1.59
C LEU A 929 -10.79 -41.83 2.98
N LEU A 930 -9.51 -42.10 3.26
CA LEU A 930 -9.06 -42.57 4.59
C LEU A 930 -9.34 -41.53 5.70
N ILE A 931 -9.12 -40.25 5.42
CA ILE A 931 -9.46 -39.16 6.35
C ILE A 931 -10.99 -39.07 6.55
N GLY A 932 -11.78 -39.24 5.49
CA GLY A 932 -13.24 -39.33 5.56
C GLY A 932 -13.75 -40.53 6.40
N VAL A 933 -13.09 -41.69 6.30
CA VAL A 933 -13.37 -42.85 7.18
C VAL A 933 -13.01 -42.53 8.64
N GLY A 934 -11.92 -41.79 8.87
CA GLY A 934 -11.59 -41.25 10.19
C GLY A 934 -12.71 -40.37 10.76
N GLN A 935 -13.31 -39.51 9.93
CA GLN A 935 -14.48 -38.72 10.31
C GLN A 935 -15.70 -39.59 10.64
N LEU A 936 -16.00 -40.62 9.83
CA LEU A 936 -17.09 -41.58 10.08
C LEU A 936 -16.94 -42.26 11.45
N SER A 937 -15.72 -42.72 11.76
CA SER A 937 -15.42 -43.35 13.05
C SER A 937 -15.67 -42.38 14.22
N SER A 938 -15.36 -41.09 14.04
CA SER A 938 -15.58 -40.06 15.05
C SER A 938 -17.07 -39.76 15.26
N VAL A 939 -17.83 -39.64 14.18
CA VAL A 939 -19.28 -39.38 14.24
C VAL A 939 -20.04 -40.55 14.88
N ILE A 940 -19.67 -41.80 14.56
CA ILE A 940 -20.30 -42.99 15.13
C ILE A 940 -19.94 -43.17 16.62
N LEU A 941 -18.66 -43.03 16.97
CA LEU A 941 -18.16 -43.34 18.31
C LEU A 941 -18.34 -42.20 19.31
N THR A 942 -18.16 -40.94 18.89
CA THR A 942 -18.14 -39.78 19.79
C THR A 942 -19.35 -38.85 19.63
N LYS A 943 -20.13 -38.99 18.54
CA LYS A 943 -21.27 -38.12 18.18
C LYS A 943 -20.90 -36.62 18.07
N LYS A 944 -19.61 -36.31 17.96
CA LYS A 944 -19.07 -34.95 17.81
C LYS A 944 -18.27 -34.86 16.50
N PRO A 945 -18.20 -33.67 15.86
CA PRO A 945 -17.32 -33.46 14.72
C PRO A 945 -15.84 -33.45 15.16
N VAL A 946 -14.94 -33.84 14.26
CA VAL A 946 -13.50 -33.86 14.52
C VAL A 946 -12.96 -32.44 14.74
N GLY A 947 -12.12 -32.27 15.77
CA GLY A 947 -11.43 -31.01 16.04
C GLY A 947 -10.31 -31.16 17.08
N VAL A 948 -9.06 -30.98 16.63
CA VAL A 948 -7.86 -31.09 17.49
C VAL A 948 -7.57 -29.78 18.22
N SER A 949 -7.94 -28.62 17.65
CA SER A 949 -7.58 -27.33 18.25
C SER A 949 -8.13 -27.13 19.66
N GLY A 950 -9.24 -27.79 20.02
CA GLY A 950 -9.83 -27.81 21.35
C GLY A 950 -8.85 -28.23 22.45
N ALA A 951 -7.90 -29.11 22.12
CA ALA A 951 -6.93 -29.65 23.06
C ALA A 951 -5.99 -28.57 23.62
N TYR A 952 -5.52 -27.62 22.81
CA TYR A 952 -4.53 -26.62 23.25
C TYR A 952 -5.02 -25.68 24.36
N GLY A 953 -6.28 -25.24 24.29
CA GLY A 953 -6.89 -24.37 25.29
C GLY A 953 -7.48 -25.15 26.48
N GLU A 954 -7.94 -26.38 26.27
CA GLU A 954 -8.31 -27.26 27.40
C GLU A 954 -7.06 -27.62 28.22
N PHE A 955 -5.91 -27.84 27.55
CA PHE A 955 -4.61 -27.96 28.21
C PHE A 955 -4.27 -26.69 29.00
N GLY A 956 -4.49 -25.50 28.44
CA GLY A 956 -4.33 -24.23 29.16
C GLY A 956 -5.21 -24.14 30.42
N ASN A 957 -6.47 -24.55 30.33
CA ASN A 957 -7.38 -24.58 31.49
C ASN A 957 -6.91 -25.56 32.57
N VAL A 958 -6.46 -26.75 32.17
CA VAL A 958 -5.90 -27.75 33.09
C VAL A 958 -4.62 -27.22 33.74
N PHE A 959 -3.73 -26.58 32.98
CA PHE A 959 -2.50 -25.96 33.48
C PHE A 959 -2.79 -24.92 34.56
N TRP A 960 -3.70 -23.98 34.30
CA TRP A 960 -4.08 -22.96 35.30
C TRP A 960 -4.85 -23.56 36.49
N SER A 961 -5.62 -24.63 36.28
CA SER A 961 -6.32 -25.33 37.38
C SER A 961 -5.35 -26.04 38.32
N ILE A 962 -4.32 -26.70 37.78
CA ILE A 962 -3.25 -27.34 38.55
C ILE A 962 -2.44 -26.29 39.30
N LEU A 963 -2.08 -25.17 38.65
CA LEU A 963 -1.36 -24.07 39.30
C LEU A 963 -2.19 -23.43 40.43
N ALA A 964 -3.52 -23.43 40.31
CA ALA A 964 -4.46 -22.99 41.33
C ALA A 964 -4.79 -24.07 42.39
N GLY A 965 -4.07 -25.20 42.42
CA GLY A 965 -4.23 -26.27 43.41
C GLY A 965 -5.45 -27.20 43.21
N ARG A 966 -6.13 -27.13 42.05
CA ARG A 966 -7.31 -27.96 41.73
C ARG A 966 -6.93 -29.08 40.76
N ILE A 967 -6.95 -30.32 41.23
CA ILE A 967 -6.70 -31.50 40.39
C ILE A 967 -8.00 -31.87 39.63
N PRO A 968 -8.00 -31.86 38.28
CA PRO A 968 -9.19 -32.23 37.52
C PRO A 968 -9.52 -33.72 37.69
N LYS A 969 -10.80 -34.04 37.92
CA LYS A 969 -11.28 -35.42 38.16
C LYS A 969 -11.28 -36.30 36.90
N THR A 970 -11.31 -35.71 35.70
CA THR A 970 -11.34 -36.42 34.40
C THR A 970 -10.57 -35.64 33.34
N ILE A 971 -9.84 -36.34 32.47
CA ILE A 971 -9.14 -35.73 31.33
C ILE A 971 -10.18 -35.36 30.25
N PRO A 972 -10.16 -34.13 29.72
CA PRO A 972 -11.06 -33.72 28.64
C PRO A 972 -10.95 -34.57 27.35
N ASP A 973 -12.09 -34.81 26.69
CA ASP A 973 -12.19 -35.62 25.47
C ASP A 973 -11.23 -35.17 24.35
N SER A 974 -11.00 -33.86 24.20
CA SER A 974 -10.17 -33.34 23.10
C SER A 974 -8.68 -33.62 23.31
N ILE A 975 -8.23 -33.69 24.57
CA ILE A 975 -6.87 -34.09 24.93
C ILE A 975 -6.69 -35.60 24.70
N LEU A 976 -7.70 -36.41 25.04
CA LEU A 976 -7.71 -37.85 24.75
C LEU A 976 -7.70 -38.14 23.25
N PHE A 977 -8.47 -37.37 22.46
CA PHE A 977 -8.46 -37.45 21.00
C PHE A 977 -7.10 -37.07 20.41
N ALA A 978 -6.46 -36.00 20.92
CA ALA A 978 -5.11 -35.59 20.51
C ALA A 978 -4.04 -36.66 20.85
N GLY A 979 -4.13 -37.29 22.03
CA GLY A 979 -3.27 -38.40 22.41
C GLY A 979 -3.46 -39.63 21.52
N GLY A 980 -4.71 -39.96 21.16
CA GLY A 980 -5.04 -41.01 20.20
C GLY A 980 -4.45 -40.73 18.83
N LEU A 981 -4.58 -39.49 18.34
CA LEU A 981 -4.01 -39.03 17.07
C LEU A 981 -2.49 -39.19 17.01
N MET A 982 -1.79 -38.85 18.10
CA MET A 982 -0.35 -39.07 18.22
C MET A 982 0.01 -40.56 18.20
N ALA A 983 -0.72 -41.40 18.92
CA ALA A 983 -0.50 -42.85 18.97
C ALA A 983 -0.75 -43.52 17.61
N GLY A 984 -1.83 -43.16 16.91
CA GLY A 984 -2.16 -43.69 15.59
C GLY A 984 -1.17 -43.27 14.50
N SER A 985 -0.67 -42.03 14.57
CA SER A 985 0.42 -41.54 13.72
C SER A 985 1.71 -42.34 13.98
N TRP A 986 2.11 -42.48 15.24
CA TRP A 986 3.31 -43.22 15.63
C TRP A 986 3.26 -44.68 15.17
N MET A 987 2.12 -45.35 15.36
CA MET A 987 1.91 -46.72 14.90
C MET A 987 1.99 -46.84 13.36
N ALA A 988 1.44 -45.87 12.62
CA ALA A 988 1.53 -45.84 11.15
C ALA A 988 2.98 -45.69 10.66
N MET A 989 3.78 -44.82 11.30
CA MET A 989 5.19 -44.63 10.97
C MET A 989 6.07 -45.80 11.39
N PHE A 990 5.69 -46.51 12.46
CA PHE A 990 6.39 -47.71 12.89
C PHE A 990 6.20 -48.86 11.89
N ASN A 991 4.98 -49.03 11.38
CA ASN A 991 4.66 -50.10 10.42
C ASN A 991 5.08 -49.76 8.97
N VAL A 992 5.30 -48.48 8.63
CA VAL A 992 5.69 -48.04 7.29
C VAL A 992 6.93 -47.13 7.38
N PRO A 993 8.15 -47.70 7.36
CA PRO A 993 9.41 -46.95 7.56
C PRO A 993 9.67 -45.87 6.52
N THR A 994 9.20 -46.06 5.28
CA THR A 994 9.36 -45.11 4.17
C THR A 994 8.70 -43.75 4.44
N ILE A 995 7.57 -43.73 5.17
CA ILE A 995 6.89 -42.48 5.55
C ILE A 995 7.71 -41.74 6.61
N ARG A 996 8.32 -42.48 7.54
CA ARG A 996 9.17 -41.89 8.59
C ARG A 996 10.39 -41.20 7.99
N GLU A 997 11.05 -41.83 7.01
CA GLU A 997 12.18 -41.25 6.29
C GLU A 997 11.78 -40.00 5.48
N ALA A 998 10.64 -40.06 4.77
CA ALA A 998 10.11 -38.93 4.01
C ALA A 998 9.75 -37.71 4.91
N MET A 999 9.26 -37.95 6.12
CA MET A 999 8.98 -36.89 7.10
C MET A 999 10.28 -36.31 7.67
N LEU A 1000 11.28 -37.13 7.99
CA LEU A 1000 12.55 -36.67 8.56
C LEU A 1000 13.40 -35.87 7.55
N GLY A 1001 13.29 -36.15 6.25
CA GLY A 1001 13.99 -35.43 5.18
C GLY A 1001 13.35 -34.08 4.77
N SER A 1002 12.26 -33.65 5.43
CA SER A 1002 11.54 -32.43 5.05
C SER A 1002 12.12 -31.16 5.69
N GLU A 1003 12.11 -30.04 4.95
CA GLU A 1003 12.68 -28.76 5.41
C GLU A 1003 11.89 -28.17 6.59
N SER A 1004 12.54 -28.12 7.75
CA SER A 1004 11.93 -27.60 8.97
C SER A 1004 11.98 -26.06 9.10
N PRO A 1005 11.00 -25.44 9.79
CA PRO A 1005 11.07 -24.03 10.15
C PRO A 1005 12.24 -23.76 11.12
N SER A 1006 12.81 -22.55 11.03
CA SER A 1006 13.75 -22.04 12.04
C SER A 1006 13.08 -21.96 13.41
N LEU A 1007 13.87 -21.97 14.50
CA LEU A 1007 13.32 -21.92 15.86
C LEU A 1007 12.39 -20.70 16.08
N LEU A 1008 12.77 -19.54 15.56
CA LEU A 1008 11.97 -18.31 15.65
C LEU A 1008 10.64 -18.45 14.90
N THR A 1009 10.67 -18.98 13.68
CA THR A 1009 9.45 -19.19 12.88
C THR A 1009 8.55 -20.26 13.48
N ALA A 1010 9.11 -21.27 14.15
CA ALA A 1010 8.35 -22.26 14.92
C ALA A 1010 7.65 -21.66 16.15
N VAL A 1011 8.29 -20.72 16.86
CA VAL A 1011 7.68 -20.02 18.01
C VAL A 1011 6.56 -19.09 17.53
N VAL A 1012 6.87 -18.20 16.59
CA VAL A 1012 5.93 -17.20 16.05
C VAL A 1012 4.77 -17.87 15.33
N GLY A 1013 5.06 -18.85 14.48
CA GLY A 1013 4.04 -19.58 13.74
C GLY A 1013 3.12 -20.40 14.65
N GLY A 1014 3.64 -21.03 15.71
CA GLY A 1014 2.81 -21.75 16.68
C GLY A 1014 1.86 -20.84 17.47
N LEU A 1015 2.27 -19.60 17.76
CA LEU A 1015 1.37 -18.57 18.30
C LEU A 1015 0.23 -18.29 17.31
N PHE A 1016 0.55 -17.95 16.05
CA PHE A 1016 -0.46 -17.66 15.03
C PHE A 1016 -1.45 -18.82 14.80
N LEU A 1017 -0.96 -20.07 14.76
CA LEU A 1017 -1.79 -21.25 14.59
C LEU A 1017 -2.78 -21.44 15.75
N SER A 1018 -2.32 -21.30 17.00
CA SER A 1018 -3.14 -21.56 18.18
C SER A 1018 -4.11 -20.41 18.48
N PHE A 1019 -3.64 -19.16 18.40
CA PHE A 1019 -4.49 -17.97 18.54
C PHE A 1019 -5.53 -17.89 17.41
N GLY A 1020 -5.10 -18.08 16.16
CA GLY A 1020 -5.98 -18.07 15.00
C GLY A 1020 -7.07 -19.14 15.09
N ALA A 1021 -6.73 -20.37 15.48
CA ALA A 1021 -7.70 -21.45 15.69
C ALA A 1021 -8.71 -21.16 16.81
N ARG A 1022 -8.35 -20.33 17.79
CA ARG A 1022 -9.25 -19.93 18.88
C ARG A 1022 -10.16 -18.78 18.49
N ILE A 1023 -9.62 -17.78 17.81
CA ILE A 1023 -10.38 -16.63 17.28
C ILE A 1023 -11.38 -17.11 16.22
N ALA A 1024 -11.01 -18.05 15.35
CA ALA A 1024 -11.89 -18.62 14.34
C ALA A 1024 -12.98 -19.56 14.90
N GLY A 1025 -12.81 -20.07 16.13
CA GLY A 1025 -13.71 -21.08 16.70
C GLY A 1025 -13.46 -22.51 16.22
N GLY A 1026 -12.27 -22.81 15.68
CA GLY A 1026 -11.89 -24.14 15.17
C GLY A 1026 -10.57 -24.14 14.37
N CYS A 1027 -9.99 -25.32 14.15
CA CYS A 1027 -8.84 -25.51 13.26
C CYS A 1027 -9.25 -25.78 11.81
N THR A 1028 -8.23 -25.90 10.95
CA THR A 1028 -8.30 -26.30 9.54
C THR A 1028 -9.17 -27.53 9.30
N SER A 1029 -8.98 -28.61 10.05
CA SER A 1029 -9.80 -29.82 9.94
C SER A 1029 -11.24 -29.62 10.45
N GLY A 1030 -11.42 -28.79 11.48
CA GLY A 1030 -12.73 -28.54 12.09
C GLY A 1030 -13.65 -27.69 11.21
N HIS A 1031 -13.11 -26.67 10.53
CA HIS A 1031 -13.87 -25.86 9.56
C HIS A 1031 -13.87 -26.51 8.18
N GLY A 1032 -12.75 -27.10 7.77
CA GLY A 1032 -12.57 -27.69 6.46
C GLY A 1032 -13.30 -29.00 6.25
N ILE A 1033 -12.97 -30.01 7.05
CA ILE A 1033 -13.49 -31.38 6.87
C ILE A 1033 -14.88 -31.52 7.49
N SER A 1034 -15.07 -31.00 8.71
CA SER A 1034 -16.36 -31.10 9.40
C SER A 1034 -17.31 -29.93 9.11
N GLY A 1035 -16.79 -28.71 9.01
CA GLY A 1035 -17.60 -27.49 8.91
C GLY A 1035 -18.20 -27.25 7.52
N MET A 1036 -17.40 -27.39 6.46
CA MET A 1036 -17.88 -27.30 5.08
C MET A 1036 -18.78 -28.47 4.71
N ALA A 1037 -18.44 -29.68 5.17
CA ALA A 1037 -19.28 -30.87 4.97
C ALA A 1037 -20.68 -30.75 5.61
N ASN A 1038 -20.82 -29.98 6.69
CA ASN A 1038 -22.11 -29.64 7.30
C ASN A 1038 -22.72 -28.32 6.75
N MET A 1039 -22.21 -27.81 5.64
CA MET A 1039 -22.67 -26.61 4.95
C MET A 1039 -22.69 -25.34 5.81
N GLY A 1040 -21.76 -25.20 6.76
CA GLY A 1040 -21.67 -24.02 7.63
C GLY A 1040 -21.03 -22.83 6.92
N LEU A 1041 -21.76 -21.73 6.78
CA LEU A 1041 -21.25 -20.52 6.11
C LEU A 1041 -20.00 -19.95 6.81
N SER A 1042 -20.00 -19.95 8.15
CA SER A 1042 -18.85 -19.55 8.98
C SER A 1042 -17.57 -20.33 8.63
N SER A 1043 -17.72 -21.60 8.28
CA SER A 1043 -16.58 -22.48 7.98
C SER A 1043 -16.05 -22.26 6.57
N VAL A 1044 -16.92 -21.98 5.60
CA VAL A 1044 -16.50 -21.58 4.24
C VAL A 1044 -15.70 -20.29 4.30
N ILE A 1045 -16.18 -19.28 5.04
CA ILE A 1045 -15.49 -17.99 5.20
C ILE A 1045 -14.10 -18.18 5.82
N THR A 1046 -14.00 -18.97 6.90
CA THR A 1046 -12.69 -19.25 7.54
C THR A 1046 -11.73 -19.99 6.60
N VAL A 1047 -12.22 -20.96 5.81
CA VAL A 1047 -11.37 -21.71 4.87
C VAL A 1047 -10.87 -20.81 3.74
N VAL A 1048 -11.74 -19.98 3.16
CA VAL A 1048 -11.35 -19.02 2.11
C VAL A 1048 -10.31 -18.03 2.63
N SER A 1049 -10.53 -17.48 3.83
CA SER A 1049 -9.58 -16.55 4.44
C SER A 1049 -8.24 -17.21 4.74
N MET A 1050 -8.25 -18.44 5.26
CA MET A 1050 -7.03 -19.20 5.52
C MET A 1050 -6.22 -19.48 4.26
N PHE A 1051 -6.85 -19.97 3.19
CA PHE A 1051 -6.15 -20.22 1.94
C PHE A 1051 -5.70 -18.93 1.26
N GLY A 1052 -6.52 -17.88 1.27
CA GLY A 1052 -6.16 -16.57 0.71
C GLY A 1052 -4.94 -15.97 1.37
N THR A 1053 -4.91 -15.89 2.71
CA THR A 1053 -3.75 -15.37 3.43
C THR A 1053 -2.54 -16.31 3.32
N GLY A 1054 -2.75 -17.62 3.40
CA GLY A 1054 -1.66 -18.59 3.27
C GLY A 1054 -0.96 -18.52 1.91
N ILE A 1055 -1.71 -18.37 0.81
CA ILE A 1055 -1.17 -18.22 -0.54
C ILE A 1055 -0.47 -16.87 -0.69
N ALA A 1056 -1.09 -15.79 -0.21
CA ALA A 1056 -0.49 -14.46 -0.24
C ALA A 1056 0.85 -14.43 0.49
N VAL A 1057 0.93 -15.02 1.69
CA VAL A 1057 2.17 -15.14 2.45
C VAL A 1057 3.14 -16.11 1.79
N GLY A 1058 2.69 -17.25 1.26
CA GLY A 1058 3.55 -18.22 0.58
C GLY A 1058 4.24 -17.65 -0.66
N LEU A 1059 3.53 -16.80 -1.42
CA LEU A 1059 4.10 -16.11 -2.58
C LEU A 1059 5.07 -14.99 -2.20
N VAL A 1060 4.89 -14.36 -1.02
CA VAL A 1060 5.70 -13.22 -0.55
C VAL A 1060 6.88 -13.67 0.33
N LEU A 1061 6.77 -14.78 1.05
CA LEU A 1061 7.81 -15.23 2.00
C LEU A 1061 9.17 -15.49 1.34
N PRO A 1062 9.26 -16.07 0.12
CA PRO A 1062 10.52 -16.19 -0.62
C PRO A 1062 11.14 -14.85 -1.06
N TRP A 1063 10.40 -13.74 -0.95
CA TRP A 1063 10.92 -12.39 -1.22
C TRP A 1063 11.50 -11.71 0.03
N LEU A 1064 11.15 -12.21 1.22
CA LEU A 1064 11.58 -11.69 2.53
C LEU A 1064 12.75 -12.49 3.13
N GLN A 1065 12.93 -13.73 2.69
CA GLN A 1065 14.07 -14.60 2.98
C GLN A 1065 15.12 -14.45 1.90
#